data_AF-A0A2M7PNV5-F1
#
_entry.id   AF-A0A2M7PNV5-F1
#
_cell.length_a   1.000
_cell.length_b   1.000
_cell.length_c   1.000
_cell.angle_alpha   90.00
_cell.angle_beta   90.00
_cell.angle_gamma   90.00
#
_symmetry.space_group_name_H-M   'P 1'
#
loop_
_entity.id
_entity.type
_entity.pdbx_description
1 polymer ?
#
loop_
_entity_poly.entity_id
_entity_poly.type
_entity_poly.pdbx_seq_one_letter_code
_entity_poly.pdbx_strand_id
1 'polypeptide(L)'
;MKKTKEFNFLKRLLTILITFTILTATNNVLAGGEVILTKHLINPEDILIEEVEISPSIPAYSLPLSTVKIANYQKFSEKIKLSPEALFLLKKNGFVVIPTPSPIAEREVFLESSRQMATPGDDFVAYYKAIGEIDLPIFITTDSLLHYYHIFFDTTLMKLERDLFYKDIWVISKNLLAESLQEYFQTGGDLKEAAKRNVAYLSVALELLKPRINQVMSEETLREEYCVPGIDPEYCEIMISGVKEYYGDKASYKYFSPTEFEQYNFEVPEAVKSLVEKEIELIEKHQGWEYSPIFIYQEDYSQYIPRGHYTKSEKLKNYFKALMWYGRMTALIEGSPLLSVGESVCSGNRRGIISESEARIQTLQAFLLAHQFSKNQDLQERWNRIYAITSFLVGFSDDLGPNEYGEVLEKLFPEDLSPQRIEEKYEELKEAILAVAYNPKIYSGLGACELLMPCPPLEEEEIQALKLQAQELLTETKGFRLMGQRFTLDSYLFSEMVSPYSGEYSGLKLPLPTDEKPFTFTWEDSYAPDRKNRPFTWVKTEVKACPPPATREVRGFPRGLDLMALLGSERAKDILESSGDTQYTDYEKKFSELKKEVDSLSQADWYKNLYLNWLLVLKALGIKFGEGYPTFMQTIAWQDKELNTALASWTELRHDTLLYVKQSYTMAERGGMFEPPVVGYVEPLPEFYARLLTLTEMTNQGFKNLIPPEELEKLMIEAGLSKFSEILSLLLDISQKE
;
A
#
# COMPACT_ATOMS: atom_id res chain seq x y z
N MET A 1 -15.12 -60.91 -2.37
CA MET A 1 -13.98 -59.99 -2.61
C MET A 1 -13.98 -58.90 -1.56
N LYS A 2 -13.00 -58.91 -0.65
CA LYS A 2 -12.69 -57.86 0.36
C LYS A 2 -11.16 -57.66 0.28
N LYS A 3 -10.68 -56.44 0.54
CA LYS A 3 -9.28 -55.91 0.43
C LYS A 3 -8.89 -55.21 -0.88
N THR A 4 -9.40 -53.99 -1.09
CA THR A 4 -8.74 -52.99 -1.99
C THR A 4 -9.05 -51.51 -1.68
N LYS A 5 -9.51 -51.15 -0.47
CA LYS A 5 -9.80 -49.73 -0.09
C LYS A 5 -9.05 -49.18 1.13
N GLU A 6 -8.35 -49.99 1.92
CA GLU A 6 -7.64 -49.51 3.12
C GLU A 6 -6.21 -48.99 2.84
N PHE A 7 -5.61 -49.30 1.69
CA PHE A 7 -4.20 -49.00 1.42
C PHE A 7 -3.88 -47.54 1.04
N ASN A 8 -4.90 -46.73 0.70
CA ASN A 8 -4.70 -45.30 0.39
C ASN A 8 -4.93 -44.36 1.58
N PHE A 9 -5.61 -44.80 2.65
CA PHE A 9 -5.83 -43.96 3.83
C PHE A 9 -4.56 -43.89 4.69
N LEU A 10 -3.89 -45.03 4.89
CA LEU A 10 -2.61 -45.07 5.62
C LEU A 10 -1.50 -44.29 4.91
N LYS A 11 -1.50 -44.25 3.57
CA LYS A 11 -0.51 -43.48 2.81
C LYS A 11 -0.73 -41.97 2.94
N ARG A 12 -1.99 -41.50 2.95
CA ARG A 12 -2.32 -40.11 3.25
C ARG A 12 -1.97 -39.72 4.70
N LEU A 13 -2.24 -40.57 5.69
CA LEU A 13 -1.81 -40.29 7.07
C LEU A 13 -0.28 -40.24 7.22
N LEU A 14 0.47 -41.10 6.51
CA LEU A 14 1.93 -41.10 6.59
C LEU A 14 2.54 -39.85 5.94
N THR A 15 1.97 -39.35 4.84
CA THR A 15 2.38 -38.06 4.25
C THR A 15 2.09 -36.89 5.20
N ILE A 16 0.94 -36.90 5.90
CA ILE A 16 0.55 -35.85 6.86
C ILE A 16 1.42 -35.87 8.15
N LEU A 17 1.82 -37.04 8.65
CA LEU A 17 2.75 -37.10 9.80
C LEU A 17 4.19 -36.69 9.43
N ILE A 18 4.61 -36.88 8.18
CA ILE A 18 5.96 -36.46 7.74
C ILE A 18 6.04 -34.94 7.54
N THR A 19 4.96 -34.26 7.13
CA THR A 19 4.92 -32.79 7.14
C THR A 19 4.86 -32.20 8.56
N PHE A 20 4.22 -32.87 9.51
CA PHE A 20 4.10 -32.39 10.90
C PHE A 20 5.42 -32.40 11.73
N THR A 21 6.55 -32.80 11.13
CA THR A 21 7.87 -32.82 11.80
C THR A 21 8.93 -31.94 11.09
N ILE A 22 8.52 -31.10 10.12
CA ILE A 22 9.45 -30.24 9.35
C ILE A 22 9.26 -28.74 9.66
N LEU A 23 8.14 -28.34 10.27
CA LEU A 23 7.92 -26.94 10.70
C LEU A 23 8.50 -26.58 12.08
N THR A 24 9.25 -27.48 12.71
CA THR A 24 10.04 -27.20 13.91
C THR A 24 11.48 -27.68 13.72
N ALA A 25 12.44 -26.78 13.92
CA ALA A 25 13.89 -26.96 13.75
C ALA A 25 14.45 -27.10 12.31
N THR A 26 14.42 -25.99 11.56
CA THR A 26 15.54 -25.60 10.66
C THR A 26 15.92 -24.13 10.84
N ASN A 27 16.38 -23.79 12.04
CA ASN A 27 17.21 -22.59 12.28
C ASN A 27 18.27 -22.97 13.33
N ASN A 28 19.32 -23.66 12.86
CA ASN A 28 20.72 -23.49 13.27
C ASN A 28 21.61 -24.63 12.74
N VAL A 29 22.82 -24.22 12.32
CA VAL A 29 24.05 -25.00 12.03
C VAL A 29 24.41 -25.24 10.55
N LEU A 30 25.13 -24.25 10.00
CA LEU A 30 26.45 -24.36 9.34
C LEU A 30 26.71 -25.48 8.32
N ALA A 31 26.82 -25.10 7.03
CA ALA A 31 27.93 -25.48 6.15
C ALA A 31 27.99 -24.53 4.94
N GLY A 32 29.20 -24.23 4.43
CA GLY A 32 29.40 -23.22 3.40
C GLY A 32 28.65 -23.45 2.09
N GLY A 33 27.80 -22.49 1.73
CA GLY A 33 27.08 -22.36 0.46
C GLY A 33 26.39 -21.00 0.45
N GLU A 34 26.18 -20.40 -0.73
CA GLU A 34 25.49 -19.11 -0.84
C GLU A 34 24.02 -19.25 -0.40
N VAL A 35 23.70 -18.79 0.81
CA VAL A 35 22.32 -18.62 1.25
C VAL A 35 21.78 -17.36 0.56
N ILE A 36 21.14 -17.56 -0.59
CA ILE A 36 20.27 -16.55 -1.16
C ILE A 36 19.04 -16.48 -0.26
N LEU A 37 18.83 -15.36 0.43
CA LEU A 37 17.58 -15.07 1.13
C LEU A 37 16.41 -15.08 0.14
N THR A 38 15.78 -16.22 -0.09
CA THR A 38 14.55 -16.29 -0.89
C THR A 38 13.41 -15.67 -0.10
N LYS A 39 13.21 -14.36 -0.28
CA LYS A 39 12.02 -13.61 0.15
C LYS A 39 10.77 -14.27 -0.46
N HIS A 40 10.22 -15.26 0.26
CA HIS A 40 9.13 -16.16 -0.14
C HIS A 40 8.30 -16.50 1.12
N LEU A 41 6.97 -16.32 1.08
CA LEU A 41 6.07 -16.50 2.24
C LEU A 41 5.03 -17.60 2.08
N ILE A 42 4.75 -18.01 0.84
CA ILE A 42 3.74 -18.99 0.46
C ILE A 42 4.35 -19.81 -0.68
N ASN A 43 4.26 -21.15 -0.67
CA ASN A 43 4.67 -21.94 -1.84
C ASN A 43 3.49 -22.03 -2.82
N PRO A 44 3.71 -22.11 -4.14
CA PRO A 44 2.63 -22.28 -5.10
C PRO A 44 1.80 -23.56 -4.85
N GLU A 45 2.42 -24.59 -4.26
CA GLU A 45 1.77 -25.86 -3.90
C GLU A 45 0.81 -25.76 -2.69
N ASP A 46 0.92 -24.68 -1.89
CA ASP A 46 0.00 -24.43 -0.75
C ASP A 46 -1.38 -23.94 -1.24
N ILE A 47 -1.53 -23.68 -2.54
CA ILE A 47 -2.68 -23.00 -3.14
C ILE A 47 -3.37 -23.96 -4.12
N LEU A 48 -4.62 -24.32 -3.83
CA LEU A 48 -5.44 -25.14 -4.74
C LEU A 48 -5.91 -24.29 -5.92
N ILE A 49 -5.13 -24.32 -7.00
CA ILE A 49 -5.50 -23.72 -8.29
C ILE A 49 -6.33 -24.74 -9.07
N GLU A 50 -7.65 -24.59 -9.06
CA GLU A 50 -8.50 -25.22 -10.07
C GLU A 50 -8.47 -24.36 -11.34
N GLU A 51 -7.94 -24.91 -12.44
CA GLU A 51 -8.05 -24.28 -13.76
C GLU A 51 -9.51 -24.32 -14.21
N VAL A 52 -10.23 -23.21 -14.04
CA VAL A 52 -11.63 -23.10 -14.45
C VAL A 52 -11.72 -22.81 -15.95
N GLU A 53 -11.81 -23.85 -16.78
CA GLU A 53 -12.15 -23.71 -18.20
C GLU A 53 -13.62 -23.26 -18.36
N ILE A 54 -13.84 -21.95 -18.46
CA ILE A 54 -15.18 -21.37 -18.66
C ILE A 54 -15.48 -21.30 -20.16
N SER A 55 -16.54 -22.00 -20.59
CA SER A 55 -17.15 -21.83 -21.91
C SER A 55 -18.47 -21.07 -21.75
N PRO A 56 -18.48 -19.73 -21.85
CA PRO A 56 -19.70 -18.95 -21.70
C PRO A 56 -20.67 -19.27 -22.86
N SER A 57 -21.93 -19.54 -22.54
CA SER A 57 -22.90 -20.14 -23.47
C SER A 57 -24.25 -19.41 -23.52
N ILE A 58 -24.24 -18.13 -23.15
CA ILE A 58 -25.45 -17.33 -22.97
C ILE A 58 -26.03 -16.94 -24.34
N PRO A 59 -27.35 -17.15 -24.58
CA PRO A 59 -27.97 -16.79 -25.86
C PRO A 59 -27.83 -15.30 -26.20
N ALA A 60 -27.05 -15.00 -27.24
CA ALA A 60 -26.86 -13.65 -27.74
C ALA A 60 -28.18 -13.02 -28.25
N TYR A 61 -28.29 -11.69 -28.14
CA TYR A 61 -29.43 -10.91 -28.62
C TYR A 61 -28.97 -9.72 -29.45
N SER A 62 -29.83 -9.19 -30.33
CA SER A 62 -29.46 -8.07 -31.19
C SER A 62 -29.54 -6.72 -30.46
N LEU A 63 -28.48 -5.91 -30.54
CA LEU A 63 -28.55 -4.47 -30.27
C LEU A 63 -28.93 -3.70 -31.55
N PRO A 64 -29.69 -2.59 -31.45
CA PRO A 64 -30.24 -2.01 -30.23
C PRO A 64 -31.46 -2.79 -29.68
N LEU A 65 -31.63 -2.77 -28.35
CA LEU A 65 -32.76 -3.43 -27.68
C LEU A 65 -34.12 -2.88 -28.13
N SER A 66 -35.09 -3.79 -28.23
CA SER A 66 -36.51 -3.45 -28.32
C SER A 66 -37.15 -3.64 -26.96
N THR A 67 -37.54 -2.54 -26.29
CA THR A 67 -38.17 -2.58 -24.96
C THR A 67 -39.49 -3.36 -24.93
N VAL A 68 -40.16 -3.52 -26.08
CA VAL A 68 -41.38 -4.33 -26.24
C VAL A 68 -41.08 -5.85 -26.15
N LYS A 69 -39.84 -6.27 -26.40
CA LYS A 69 -39.40 -7.67 -26.28
C LYS A 69 -38.91 -8.04 -24.86
N ILE A 70 -38.77 -7.08 -23.96
CA ILE A 70 -38.24 -7.29 -22.60
C ILE A 70 -39.40 -7.59 -21.65
N ALA A 71 -39.50 -8.84 -21.18
CA ALA A 71 -40.68 -9.37 -20.50
C ALA A 71 -41.10 -8.61 -19.22
N ASN A 72 -40.16 -8.01 -18.49
CA ASN A 72 -40.39 -7.26 -17.24
C ASN A 72 -40.34 -5.73 -17.42
N TYR A 73 -40.08 -5.20 -18.62
CA TYR A 73 -39.78 -3.77 -18.79
C TYR A 73 -40.92 -2.84 -18.35
N GLN A 74 -42.19 -3.21 -18.57
CA GLN A 74 -43.31 -2.41 -18.10
C GLN A 74 -43.29 -2.26 -16.57
N LYS A 75 -43.20 -3.37 -15.83
CA LYS A 75 -43.12 -3.39 -14.35
C LYS A 75 -41.92 -2.60 -13.80
N PHE A 76 -40.79 -2.65 -14.52
CA PHE A 76 -39.62 -1.83 -14.19
C PHE A 76 -39.91 -0.34 -14.40
N SER A 77 -40.45 0.04 -15.57
CA SER A 77 -40.69 1.44 -15.94
C SER A 77 -41.73 2.17 -15.09
N GLU A 78 -42.61 1.42 -14.42
CA GLU A 78 -43.56 1.93 -13.42
C GLU A 78 -42.86 2.35 -12.11
N LYS A 79 -41.73 1.69 -11.76
CA LYS A 79 -40.95 1.91 -10.54
C LYS A 79 -39.78 2.88 -10.76
N ILE A 80 -39.04 2.71 -11.85
CA ILE A 80 -37.88 3.53 -12.23
C ILE A 80 -38.12 4.16 -13.60
N LYS A 81 -38.28 5.49 -13.63
CA LYS A 81 -38.45 6.26 -14.86
C LYS A 81 -37.10 6.67 -15.42
N LEU A 82 -36.72 6.09 -16.55
CA LEU A 82 -35.53 6.48 -17.31
C LEU A 82 -35.76 7.79 -18.07
N SER A 83 -34.74 8.64 -18.16
CA SER A 83 -34.76 9.79 -19.07
C SER A 83 -34.73 9.32 -20.54
N PRO A 84 -35.09 10.17 -21.52
CA PRO A 84 -34.97 9.84 -22.94
C PRO A 84 -33.55 9.42 -23.35
N GLU A 85 -32.54 10.06 -22.76
CA GLU A 85 -31.12 9.81 -22.99
C GLU A 85 -30.71 8.46 -22.38
N ALA A 86 -31.09 8.19 -21.13
CA ALA A 86 -30.82 6.91 -20.47
C ALA A 86 -31.52 5.75 -21.20
N LEU A 87 -32.75 5.96 -21.69
CA LEU A 87 -33.48 4.99 -22.51
C LEU A 87 -32.81 4.78 -23.89
N PHE A 88 -32.25 5.82 -24.48
CA PHE A 88 -31.47 5.70 -25.72
C PHE A 88 -30.19 4.90 -25.50
N LEU A 89 -29.45 5.17 -24.42
CA LEU A 89 -28.24 4.42 -24.04
C LEU A 89 -28.55 2.96 -23.73
N LEU A 90 -29.59 2.67 -22.94
CA LEU A 90 -30.07 1.31 -22.66
C LEU A 90 -30.37 0.55 -23.96
N LYS A 91 -31.08 1.19 -24.90
CA LYS A 91 -31.35 0.59 -26.21
C LYS A 91 -30.07 0.34 -26.99
N LYS A 92 -29.17 1.32 -27.06
CA LYS A 92 -27.92 1.24 -27.83
C LYS A 92 -26.96 0.17 -27.30
N ASN A 93 -26.77 0.11 -25.98
CA ASN A 93 -25.68 -0.65 -25.35
C ASN A 93 -26.15 -1.95 -24.69
N GLY A 94 -27.45 -2.13 -24.47
CA GLY A 94 -28.01 -3.26 -23.70
C GLY A 94 -28.13 -2.99 -22.20
N PHE A 95 -27.39 -2.00 -21.69
CA PHE A 95 -27.42 -1.54 -20.29
C PHE A 95 -27.27 -0.01 -20.23
N VAL A 96 -27.52 0.59 -19.07
CA VAL A 96 -27.24 2.00 -18.78
C VAL A 96 -26.96 2.20 -17.30
N VAL A 97 -25.98 3.03 -16.96
CA VAL A 97 -25.74 3.51 -15.58
C VAL A 97 -26.49 4.84 -15.42
N ILE A 98 -27.22 4.99 -14.32
CA ILE A 98 -27.97 6.21 -13.98
C ILE A 98 -27.69 6.59 -12.52
N PRO A 99 -27.79 7.88 -12.14
CA PRO A 99 -27.81 8.28 -10.73
C PRO A 99 -28.96 7.60 -9.97
N THR A 100 -28.77 7.35 -8.67
CA THR A 100 -29.83 6.82 -7.80
C THR A 100 -31.07 7.73 -7.85
N PRO A 101 -32.26 7.21 -8.19
CA PRO A 101 -33.49 8.00 -8.22
C PRO A 101 -33.78 8.64 -6.85
N SER A 102 -34.15 9.93 -6.82
CA SER A 102 -34.44 10.69 -5.59
C SER A 102 -35.31 9.96 -4.55
N PRO A 103 -36.42 9.25 -4.91
CA PRO A 103 -37.23 8.52 -3.93
C PRO A 103 -36.53 7.36 -3.22
N ILE A 104 -35.39 6.91 -3.76
CA ILE A 104 -34.49 5.93 -3.14
C ILE A 104 -33.36 6.68 -2.43
N ALA A 105 -32.70 7.63 -3.11
CA ALA A 105 -31.53 8.35 -2.61
C ALA A 105 -31.78 9.06 -1.25
N GLU A 106 -32.93 9.72 -1.12
CA GLU A 106 -33.30 10.56 0.03
C GLU A 106 -33.91 9.75 1.19
N ARG A 107 -33.98 8.42 1.08
CA ARG A 107 -34.60 7.56 2.10
C ARG A 107 -33.64 7.35 3.27
N GLU A 108 -33.95 7.88 4.44
CA GLU A 108 -33.16 7.58 5.65
C GLU A 108 -33.29 6.10 6.06
N VAL A 109 -32.15 5.44 6.27
CA VAL A 109 -32.04 4.05 6.70
C VAL A 109 -31.09 3.93 7.89
N PHE A 110 -31.53 3.31 8.98
CA PHE A 110 -30.63 2.99 10.10
C PHE A 110 -29.76 1.77 9.77
N LEU A 111 -28.45 1.90 9.93
CA LEU A 111 -27.48 0.83 9.73
C LEU A 111 -26.94 0.34 11.07
N GLU A 112 -27.11 -0.95 11.37
CA GLU A 112 -26.59 -1.55 12.62
C GLU A 112 -25.06 -1.60 12.66
N SER A 113 -24.40 -1.67 11.50
CA SER A 113 -22.94 -1.73 11.36
C SER A 113 -22.26 -0.41 11.78
N SER A 114 -22.77 0.73 11.33
CA SER A 114 -22.26 2.07 11.68
C SER A 114 -22.97 2.71 12.88
N ARG A 115 -24.15 2.18 13.27
CA ARG A 115 -25.09 2.75 14.26
C ARG A 115 -25.56 4.16 13.92
N GLN A 116 -25.59 4.50 12.63
CA GLN A 116 -25.97 5.82 12.13
C GLN A 116 -27.15 5.72 11.15
N MET A 117 -27.85 6.83 10.98
CA MET A 117 -28.75 7.03 9.85
C MET A 117 -27.91 7.32 8.61
N ALA A 118 -28.21 6.65 7.50
CA ALA A 118 -27.52 6.81 6.23
C ALA A 118 -28.52 6.89 5.07
N THR A 119 -28.09 7.51 3.97
CA THR A 119 -28.88 7.78 2.77
C THR A 119 -28.38 6.93 1.58
N PRO A 120 -29.23 6.20 0.85
CA PRO A 120 -28.90 5.48 -0.38
C PRO A 120 -28.27 6.30 -1.52
N GLY A 121 -28.24 7.63 -1.41
CA GLY A 121 -27.49 8.50 -2.31
C GLY A 121 -25.97 8.42 -2.09
N ASP A 122 -25.53 8.22 -0.85
CA ASP A 122 -24.15 8.38 -0.40
C ASP A 122 -23.59 7.14 0.33
N ASP A 123 -24.47 6.23 0.79
CA ASP A 123 -24.11 5.00 1.49
C ASP A 123 -24.58 3.74 0.73
N PHE A 124 -23.61 2.88 0.45
CA PHE A 124 -23.77 1.63 -0.27
C PHE A 124 -24.67 0.62 0.45
N VAL A 125 -24.52 0.43 1.76
CA VAL A 125 -25.29 -0.55 2.54
C VAL A 125 -26.75 -0.07 2.70
N ALA A 126 -26.94 1.23 2.90
CA ALA A 126 -28.25 1.87 2.92
C ALA A 126 -29.00 1.63 1.60
N TYR A 127 -28.31 1.73 0.45
CA TYR A 127 -28.92 1.49 -0.86
C TYR A 127 -29.53 0.10 -1.00
N TYR A 128 -28.80 -0.97 -0.69
CA TYR A 128 -29.32 -2.34 -0.81
C TYR A 128 -30.49 -2.60 0.13
N LYS A 129 -30.40 -2.07 1.35
CA LYS A 129 -31.48 -2.16 2.34
C LYS A 129 -32.73 -1.39 1.86
N ALA A 130 -32.56 -0.25 1.21
CA ALA A 130 -33.66 0.53 0.64
C ALA A 130 -34.34 -0.16 -0.56
N ILE A 131 -33.57 -0.75 -1.49
CA ILE A 131 -34.14 -1.43 -2.68
C ILE A 131 -34.67 -2.83 -2.39
N GLY A 132 -34.14 -3.54 -1.39
CA GLY A 132 -34.63 -4.87 -0.99
C GLY A 132 -36.09 -4.89 -0.53
N GLU A 133 -36.63 -3.74 -0.13
CA GLU A 133 -38.04 -3.56 0.22
C GLU A 133 -38.93 -3.14 -0.97
N ILE A 134 -38.34 -2.80 -2.12
CA ILE A 134 -39.04 -2.24 -3.29
C ILE A 134 -38.94 -3.23 -4.46
N ASP A 135 -39.52 -4.43 -4.34
CA ASP A 135 -39.75 -5.47 -5.39
C ASP A 135 -39.02 -5.24 -6.74
N LEU A 136 -37.69 -5.26 -6.73
CA LEU A 136 -36.84 -4.97 -7.88
C LEU A 136 -35.75 -6.05 -7.93
N PRO A 137 -35.38 -6.55 -9.12
CA PRO A 137 -34.10 -7.20 -9.30
C PRO A 137 -32.98 -6.21 -8.96
N ILE A 138 -31.93 -6.70 -8.33
CA ILE A 138 -30.80 -5.95 -7.77
C ILE A 138 -29.65 -6.10 -8.88
N PHE A 139 -28.59 -5.24 -9.05
CA PHE A 139 -27.44 -5.46 -10.02
C PHE A 139 -25.90 -5.21 -9.59
N ILE A 140 -25.06 -6.23 -9.17
CA ILE A 140 -23.74 -6.44 -8.38
C ILE A 140 -22.82 -6.91 -9.48
N THR A 141 -22.60 -5.96 -10.34
CA THR A 141 -21.26 -5.47 -10.48
C THR A 141 -20.21 -6.02 -9.49
N THR A 142 -19.10 -6.52 -10.01
CA THR A 142 -17.92 -6.97 -9.28
C THR A 142 -17.33 -5.94 -8.29
N ASP A 143 -17.56 -4.64 -8.50
CA ASP A 143 -17.17 -3.55 -7.59
C ASP A 143 -17.62 -3.77 -6.15
N SER A 144 -18.88 -4.14 -5.94
CA SER A 144 -19.49 -4.43 -4.64
C SER A 144 -18.75 -5.49 -3.81
N LEU A 145 -18.15 -6.47 -4.47
CA LEU A 145 -17.48 -7.61 -3.88
C LEU A 145 -15.99 -7.33 -3.69
N LEU A 146 -15.41 -6.53 -4.58
CA LEU A 146 -14.10 -5.89 -4.34
C LEU A 146 -14.17 -4.97 -3.14
N HIS A 147 -15.19 -4.13 -3.04
CA HIS A 147 -15.44 -3.22 -1.92
C HIS A 147 -15.65 -3.99 -0.60
N TYR A 148 -16.42 -5.08 -0.62
CA TYR A 148 -16.57 -5.94 0.58
C TYR A 148 -15.25 -6.60 0.99
N TYR A 149 -14.45 -7.06 0.02
CA TYR A 149 -13.11 -7.60 0.28
C TYR A 149 -12.15 -6.53 0.81
N HIS A 150 -12.22 -5.30 0.29
CA HIS A 150 -11.53 -4.12 0.81
C HIS A 150 -11.90 -3.84 2.27
N ILE A 151 -13.20 -3.76 2.62
CA ILE A 151 -13.65 -3.57 4.01
C ILE A 151 -13.06 -4.67 4.92
N PHE A 152 -13.05 -5.91 4.45
CA PHE A 152 -12.47 -7.03 5.18
C PHE A 152 -10.94 -6.88 5.37
N PHE A 153 -10.22 -6.50 4.31
CA PHE A 153 -8.76 -6.28 4.33
C PHE A 153 -8.38 -5.11 5.25
N ASP A 154 -8.99 -3.93 5.06
CA ASP A 154 -8.87 -2.75 5.91
C ASP A 154 -9.13 -3.11 7.38
N THR A 155 -10.27 -3.74 7.66
CA THR A 155 -10.65 -4.11 9.04
C THR A 155 -9.65 -5.06 9.68
N THR A 156 -9.08 -5.99 8.89
CA THR A 156 -8.09 -6.95 9.37
C THR A 156 -6.75 -6.27 9.65
N LEU A 157 -6.27 -5.46 8.72
CA LEU A 157 -5.02 -4.71 8.87
C LEU A 157 -5.09 -3.78 10.08
N MET A 158 -6.16 -2.97 10.16
CA MET A 158 -6.47 -2.07 11.28
C MET A 158 -6.45 -2.78 12.64
N LYS A 159 -7.01 -3.99 12.75
CA LYS A 159 -6.98 -4.79 13.98
C LYS A 159 -5.56 -5.28 14.30
N LEU A 160 -4.84 -5.82 13.32
CA LEU A 160 -3.46 -6.30 13.50
C LEU A 160 -2.56 -5.16 13.98
N GLU A 161 -2.66 -3.98 13.37
CA GLU A 161 -1.89 -2.80 13.73
C GLU A 161 -2.16 -2.34 15.16
N ARG A 162 -3.43 -2.15 15.50
CA ARG A 162 -3.85 -1.61 16.80
C ARG A 162 -3.64 -2.60 17.95
N ASP A 163 -3.99 -3.87 17.75
CA ASP A 163 -4.13 -4.83 18.86
C ASP A 163 -2.90 -5.72 19.03
N LEU A 164 -2.10 -5.91 17.97
CA LEU A 164 -0.92 -6.77 17.97
C LEU A 164 0.37 -5.98 17.71
N PHE A 165 0.51 -5.34 16.54
CA PHE A 165 1.77 -4.72 16.12
C PHE A 165 2.15 -3.50 16.96
N TYR A 166 1.19 -2.71 17.46
CA TYR A 166 1.45 -1.59 18.35
C TYR A 166 2.24 -2.02 19.59
N LYS A 167 1.85 -3.14 20.22
CA LYS A 167 2.54 -3.68 21.39
C LYS A 167 3.94 -4.17 21.01
N ASP A 168 4.06 -4.86 19.87
CA ASP A 168 5.32 -5.43 19.42
C ASP A 168 6.33 -4.34 19.05
N ILE A 169 5.93 -3.30 18.31
CA ILE A 169 6.83 -2.20 17.96
C ILE A 169 7.26 -1.43 19.22
N TRP A 170 6.37 -1.18 20.18
CA TRP A 170 6.74 -0.57 21.47
C TRP A 170 7.81 -1.37 22.22
N VAL A 171 7.67 -2.70 22.29
CA VAL A 171 8.66 -3.58 22.93
C VAL A 171 9.98 -3.58 22.16
N ILE A 172 9.95 -3.60 20.82
CA ILE A 172 11.15 -3.50 19.98
C ILE A 172 11.89 -2.19 20.24
N SER A 173 11.20 -1.06 20.13
CA SER A 173 11.76 0.28 20.35
C SER A 173 12.38 0.42 21.75
N LYS A 174 11.68 -0.06 22.79
CA LYS A 174 12.11 0.08 24.18
C LYS A 174 13.35 -0.75 24.53
N ASN A 175 13.46 -1.97 24.01
CA ASN A 175 14.65 -2.80 24.22
C ASN A 175 15.86 -2.27 23.44
N LEU A 176 15.69 -1.95 22.16
CA LEU A 176 16.79 -1.37 21.36
C LEU A 176 17.26 -0.03 21.93
N LEU A 177 16.36 0.77 22.54
CA LEU A 177 16.73 2.01 23.23
C LEU A 177 17.60 1.73 24.46
N ALA A 178 17.24 0.73 25.27
CA ALA A 178 18.00 0.34 26.46
C ALA A 178 19.41 -0.14 26.11
N GLU A 179 19.55 -0.96 25.06
CA GLU A 179 20.85 -1.42 24.57
C GLU A 179 21.66 -0.28 23.93
N SER A 180 21.04 0.58 23.13
CA SER A 180 21.70 1.76 22.54
C SER A 180 22.16 2.77 23.60
N LEU A 181 21.45 2.89 24.72
CA LEU A 181 21.89 3.68 25.87
C LEU A 181 23.13 3.08 26.55
N GLN A 182 23.19 1.77 26.73
CA GLN A 182 24.39 1.10 27.26
C GLN A 182 25.60 1.35 26.36
N GLU A 183 25.42 1.15 25.05
CA GLU A 183 26.45 1.41 24.04
C GLU A 183 26.96 2.86 24.09
N TYR A 184 26.05 3.83 24.16
CA TYR A 184 26.37 5.26 24.26
C TYR A 184 27.22 5.62 25.49
N PHE A 185 27.02 4.94 26.63
CA PHE A 185 27.83 5.18 27.83
C PHE A 185 29.16 4.43 27.82
N GLN A 186 29.26 3.30 27.13
CA GLN A 186 30.45 2.43 27.13
C GLN A 186 31.46 2.74 26.01
N THR A 187 31.04 3.45 24.96
CA THR A 187 31.88 3.78 23.79
C THR A 187 32.39 5.23 23.75
N GLY A 188 33.38 5.44 22.87
CA GLY A 188 33.89 6.73 22.42
C GLY A 188 33.82 6.84 20.88
N GLY A 189 34.42 7.88 20.31
CA GLY A 189 34.57 8.01 18.85
C GLY A 189 33.26 7.99 18.08
N ASP A 190 33.30 7.41 16.88
CA ASP A 190 32.16 7.36 15.97
C ASP A 190 31.07 6.42 16.50
N LEU A 191 31.45 5.33 17.17
CA LEU A 191 30.52 4.43 17.85
C LEU A 191 29.64 5.16 18.87
N LYS A 192 30.19 6.11 19.63
CA LYS A 192 29.42 6.88 20.61
C LYS A 192 28.40 7.79 19.94
N GLU A 193 28.78 8.45 18.84
CA GLU A 193 27.85 9.30 18.09
C GLU A 193 26.78 8.44 17.36
N ALA A 194 27.16 7.29 16.83
CA ALA A 194 26.23 6.32 16.27
C ALA A 194 25.22 5.83 17.32
N ALA A 195 25.69 5.37 18.48
CA ALA A 195 24.83 4.98 19.59
C ALA A 195 23.92 6.13 20.06
N LYS A 196 24.44 7.36 20.15
CA LYS A 196 23.65 8.56 20.48
C LYS A 196 22.52 8.81 19.48
N ARG A 197 22.78 8.65 18.18
CA ARG A 197 21.75 8.82 17.14
C ARG A 197 20.74 7.68 17.13
N ASN A 198 21.14 6.44 17.42
CA ASN A 198 20.21 5.34 17.69
C ASN A 198 19.30 5.64 18.89
N VAL A 199 19.86 6.16 19.99
CA VAL A 199 19.07 6.60 21.16
C VAL A 199 18.06 7.69 20.77
N ALA A 200 18.43 8.65 19.93
CA ALA A 200 17.51 9.67 19.42
C ALA A 200 16.42 9.07 18.51
N TYR A 201 16.80 8.27 17.50
CA TYR A 201 15.92 7.60 16.54
C TYR A 201 14.84 6.76 17.22
N LEU A 202 15.20 5.99 18.25
CA LEU A 202 14.29 5.13 18.99
C LEU A 202 13.44 5.93 19.99
N SER A 203 13.97 7.03 20.56
CA SER A 203 13.21 7.93 21.42
C SER A 203 12.12 8.70 20.66
N VAL A 204 12.37 9.11 19.42
CA VAL A 204 11.35 9.72 18.55
C VAL A 204 10.19 8.75 18.34
N ALA A 205 10.47 7.51 17.95
CA ALA A 205 9.43 6.51 17.75
C ALA A 205 8.61 6.23 19.03
N LEU A 206 9.27 6.14 20.19
CA LEU A 206 8.58 5.95 21.47
C LEU A 206 7.72 7.16 21.86
N GLU A 207 8.14 8.40 21.58
CA GLU A 207 7.34 9.61 21.85
C GLU A 207 6.17 9.77 20.87
N LEU A 208 6.28 9.22 19.65
CA LEU A 208 5.16 9.11 18.70
C LEU A 208 4.16 8.03 19.09
N LEU A 209 4.62 6.92 19.68
CA LEU A 209 3.74 5.88 20.21
C LEU A 209 3.04 6.35 21.49
N LYS A 210 3.79 6.89 22.44
CA LYS A 210 3.31 7.29 23.78
C LYS A 210 2.01 8.10 23.73
N PRO A 211 0.93 7.63 24.39
CA PRO A 211 -0.34 8.35 24.42
C PRO A 211 -0.23 9.65 25.20
N ARG A 212 -0.84 10.72 24.68
CA ARG A 212 -1.03 12.01 25.36
C ARG A 212 -2.29 11.95 26.23
N ILE A 213 -2.39 12.80 27.26
CA ILE A 213 -3.53 12.80 28.20
C ILE A 213 -4.89 13.01 27.50
N ASN A 214 -4.93 13.78 26.41
CA ASN A 214 -6.12 14.00 25.59
C ASN A 214 -6.44 12.86 24.61
N GLN A 215 -5.65 11.78 24.62
CA GLN A 215 -5.87 10.55 23.85
C GLN A 215 -6.38 9.39 24.72
N VAL A 216 -6.49 9.58 26.04
CA VAL A 216 -7.00 8.60 27.00
C VAL A 216 -8.51 8.75 27.14
N MET A 217 -9.24 7.64 27.28
CA MET A 217 -10.69 7.67 27.46
C MET A 217 -11.09 8.40 28.75
N SER A 218 -12.04 9.31 28.62
CA SER A 218 -12.71 10.02 29.72
C SER A 218 -14.23 9.81 29.61
N GLU A 219 -15.00 10.26 30.61
CA GLU A 219 -16.46 10.25 30.49
C GLU A 219 -16.98 11.11 29.35
N GLU A 220 -16.29 12.22 29.06
CA GLU A 220 -16.64 13.11 27.96
C GLU A 220 -16.45 12.41 26.61
N THR A 221 -15.30 11.76 26.38
CA THR A 221 -15.03 11.04 25.13
C THR A 221 -15.94 9.81 24.95
N LEU A 222 -16.33 9.15 26.05
CA LEU A 222 -17.28 8.03 26.01
C LEU A 222 -18.72 8.52 25.72
N ARG A 223 -19.12 9.71 26.19
CA ARG A 223 -20.38 10.35 25.74
C ARG A 223 -20.33 10.64 24.24
N GLU A 224 -19.24 11.21 23.73
CA GLU A 224 -19.05 11.46 22.29
C GLU A 224 -19.04 10.17 21.43
N GLU A 225 -18.56 9.05 21.96
CA GLU A 225 -18.48 7.78 21.24
C GLU A 225 -19.79 6.98 21.24
N TYR A 226 -20.55 6.99 22.35
CA TYR A 226 -21.73 6.12 22.52
C TYR A 226 -23.08 6.83 22.54
N CYS A 227 -23.13 8.15 22.75
CA CYS A 227 -24.38 8.88 22.90
C CYS A 227 -24.67 9.78 21.69
N VAL A 228 -25.63 9.35 20.87
CA VAL A 228 -26.10 10.12 19.71
C VAL A 228 -26.81 11.42 20.11
N PRO A 229 -26.73 12.49 19.31
CA PRO A 229 -27.44 13.74 19.58
C PRO A 229 -28.94 13.52 19.77
N GLY A 230 -29.48 14.01 20.90
CA GLY A 230 -30.91 13.89 21.24
C GLY A 230 -31.29 12.64 22.06
N ILE A 231 -30.33 11.79 22.45
CA ILE A 231 -30.57 10.73 23.42
C ILE A 231 -30.82 11.32 24.83
N ASP A 232 -31.59 10.61 25.65
CA ASP A 232 -31.79 11.00 27.05
C ASP A 232 -30.49 10.89 27.87
N PRO A 233 -30.13 11.91 28.68
CA PRO A 233 -28.89 11.89 29.46
C PRO A 233 -28.80 10.75 30.50
N GLU A 234 -29.90 10.38 31.16
CA GLU A 234 -29.89 9.30 32.16
C GLU A 234 -29.66 7.94 31.47
N TYR A 235 -30.29 7.74 30.30
CA TYR A 235 -30.04 6.57 29.46
C TYR A 235 -28.60 6.51 28.92
N CYS A 236 -28.02 7.65 28.53
CA CYS A 236 -26.61 7.76 28.13
C CYS A 236 -25.65 7.33 29.25
N GLU A 237 -25.84 7.82 30.49
CA GLU A 237 -25.03 7.41 31.65
C GLU A 237 -25.14 5.91 31.95
N ILE A 238 -26.33 5.33 31.85
CA ILE A 238 -26.55 3.89 32.04
C ILE A 238 -25.80 3.08 30.97
N MET A 239 -25.85 3.50 29.70
CA MET A 239 -25.08 2.83 28.63
C MET A 239 -23.57 2.91 28.86
N ILE A 240 -23.03 4.08 29.18
CA ILE A 240 -21.59 4.26 29.44
C ILE A 240 -21.14 3.42 30.64
N SER A 241 -21.95 3.40 31.71
CA SER A 241 -21.68 2.58 32.89
C SER A 241 -21.64 1.08 32.54
N GLY A 242 -22.62 0.58 31.77
CA GLY A 242 -22.66 -0.80 31.31
C GLY A 242 -21.51 -1.17 30.35
N VAL A 243 -21.11 -0.26 29.47
CA VAL A 243 -19.94 -0.47 28.58
C VAL A 243 -18.65 -0.54 29.41
N LYS A 244 -18.45 0.36 30.38
CA LYS A 244 -17.31 0.31 31.32
C LYS A 244 -17.29 -1.00 32.12
N GLU A 245 -18.44 -1.42 32.67
CA GLU A 245 -18.55 -2.65 33.46
C GLU A 245 -18.25 -3.92 32.64
N TYR A 246 -18.75 -3.99 31.40
CA TYR A 246 -18.58 -5.18 30.56
C TYR A 246 -17.22 -5.24 29.84
N TYR A 247 -16.71 -4.11 29.34
CA TYR A 247 -15.50 -4.09 28.49
C TYR A 247 -14.23 -3.60 29.21
N GLY A 248 -14.33 -2.94 30.36
CA GLY A 248 -13.18 -2.45 31.14
C GLY A 248 -12.26 -1.55 30.32
N ASP A 249 -10.97 -1.89 30.21
CA ASP A 249 -10.00 -1.17 29.38
C ASP A 249 -10.36 -1.14 27.88
N LYS A 250 -11.27 -2.02 27.41
CA LYS A 250 -11.78 -2.02 26.03
C LYS A 250 -13.08 -1.22 25.86
N ALA A 251 -13.43 -0.38 26.83
CA ALA A 251 -14.66 0.42 26.83
C ALA A 251 -14.68 1.57 25.80
N SER A 252 -13.58 1.81 25.08
CA SER A 252 -13.53 2.70 23.91
C SER A 252 -12.83 1.98 22.77
N TYR A 253 -13.30 2.19 21.53
CA TYR A 253 -12.57 1.81 20.33
C TYR A 253 -11.55 2.89 19.94
N LYS A 254 -11.91 4.16 20.17
CA LYS A 254 -11.21 5.35 19.68
C LYS A 254 -10.03 5.80 20.54
N TYR A 255 -10.11 5.66 21.86
CA TYR A 255 -9.18 6.23 22.83
C TYR A 255 -8.43 5.15 23.62
N PHE A 256 -7.25 5.49 24.14
CA PHE A 256 -6.46 4.59 24.98
C PHE A 256 -7.12 4.36 26.35
N SER A 257 -6.91 3.18 26.94
CA SER A 257 -7.25 2.94 28.34
C SER A 257 -6.28 3.61 29.33
N PRO A 258 -6.70 3.85 30.59
CA PRO A 258 -5.79 4.29 31.64
C PRO A 258 -4.64 3.30 31.88
N THR A 259 -4.91 1.99 31.77
CA THR A 259 -3.88 0.94 31.85
C THR A 259 -2.84 1.07 30.73
N GLU A 260 -3.28 1.32 29.50
CA GLU A 260 -2.37 1.54 28.37
C GLU A 260 -1.59 2.85 28.47
N PHE A 261 -2.17 3.90 29.06
CA PHE A 261 -1.46 5.17 29.31
C PHE A 261 -0.25 4.97 30.23
N GLU A 262 -0.41 4.20 31.31
CA GLU A 262 0.70 3.83 32.20
C GLU A 262 1.66 2.82 31.55
N GLN A 263 1.15 1.85 30.79
CA GLN A 263 1.96 0.83 30.11
C GLN A 263 2.88 1.41 29.02
N TYR A 264 2.36 2.34 28.23
CA TYR A 264 3.05 2.96 27.10
C TYR A 264 3.73 4.28 27.48
N ASN A 265 4.33 4.31 28.66
CA ASN A 265 5.09 5.45 29.15
C ASN A 265 6.62 5.21 29.11
N PHE A 266 7.35 6.26 28.79
CA PHE A 266 8.82 6.36 28.87
C PHE A 266 9.23 7.84 28.97
N GLU A 267 10.49 8.08 29.33
CA GLU A 267 11.11 9.41 29.34
C GLU A 267 12.23 9.49 28.30
N VAL A 268 12.28 10.60 27.56
CA VAL A 268 13.34 10.86 26.57
C VAL A 268 14.67 11.12 27.30
N PRO A 269 15.76 10.40 26.98
CA PRO A 269 17.05 10.60 27.63
C PRO A 269 17.60 12.01 27.39
N GLU A 270 18.04 12.68 28.46
CA GLU A 270 18.49 14.09 28.43
C GLU A 270 19.58 14.37 27.38
N ALA A 271 20.45 13.38 27.10
CA ALA A 271 21.52 13.47 26.10
C ALA A 271 21.03 13.66 24.65
N VAL A 272 19.78 13.32 24.35
CA VAL A 272 19.17 13.45 23.01
C VAL A 272 17.92 14.31 22.98
N LYS A 273 17.43 14.76 24.14
CA LYS A 273 16.14 15.43 24.31
C LYS A 273 15.88 16.57 23.33
N SER A 274 16.83 17.49 23.16
CA SER A 274 16.68 18.61 22.21
C SER A 274 16.65 18.18 20.73
N LEU A 275 17.21 17.02 20.37
CA LEU A 275 17.08 16.46 19.02
C LEU A 275 15.67 15.87 18.82
N VAL A 276 15.21 15.10 19.80
CA VAL A 276 13.89 14.44 19.79
C VAL A 276 12.77 15.47 19.78
N GLU A 277 12.83 16.50 20.64
CA GLU A 277 11.83 17.58 20.69
C GLU A 277 11.68 18.31 19.34
N LYS A 278 12.79 18.57 18.63
CA LYS A 278 12.77 19.19 17.29
C LYS A 278 12.23 18.27 16.21
N GLU A 279 12.61 16.99 16.24
CA GLU A 279 12.10 16.00 15.28
C GLU A 279 10.58 15.82 15.44
N ILE A 280 10.09 15.72 16.69
CA ILE A 280 8.66 15.67 17.00
C ILE A 280 7.95 16.96 16.56
N GLU A 281 8.55 18.14 16.74
CA GLU A 281 7.99 19.41 16.28
C GLU A 281 7.80 19.44 14.74
N LEU A 282 8.76 18.91 13.97
CA LEU A 282 8.64 18.79 12.51
C LEU A 282 7.55 17.80 12.11
N ILE A 283 7.51 16.62 12.77
CA ILE A 283 6.53 15.57 12.53
C ILE A 283 5.10 16.03 12.85
N GLU A 284 4.88 16.79 13.92
CA GLU A 284 3.54 17.31 14.27
C GLU A 284 3.12 18.53 13.42
N LYS A 285 4.06 19.30 12.86
CA LYS A 285 3.76 20.43 11.96
C LYS A 285 3.45 20.03 10.52
N HIS A 286 3.89 18.84 10.10
CA HIS A 286 3.66 18.30 8.75
C HIS A 286 4.18 19.18 7.59
N GLN A 287 5.25 19.95 7.81
CA GLN A 287 5.68 21.08 6.96
C GLN A 287 6.35 20.73 5.61
N GLY A 288 6.12 19.54 5.05
CA GLY A 288 6.69 19.13 3.77
C GLY A 288 8.18 18.79 3.88
N TRP A 289 9.01 19.22 2.91
CA TRP A 289 10.45 19.00 2.94
C TRP A 289 11.12 19.87 4.03
N GLU A 290 11.76 19.24 5.02
CA GLU A 290 12.75 19.91 5.89
C GLU A 290 13.88 18.98 6.34
N TYR A 291 14.98 19.55 6.82
CA TYR A 291 16.14 18.79 7.31
C TYR A 291 15.91 18.13 8.67
N SER A 292 16.14 16.81 8.77
CA SER A 292 16.07 16.10 10.05
C SER A 292 17.23 16.48 10.98
N PRO A 293 16.97 16.86 12.25
CA PRO A 293 18.01 17.10 13.24
C PRO A 293 18.82 15.85 13.62
N ILE A 294 18.38 14.64 13.26
CA ILE A 294 19.06 13.36 13.58
C ILE A 294 19.80 12.81 12.35
N PHE A 295 19.18 12.85 11.17
CA PHE A 295 19.68 12.22 9.93
C PHE A 295 20.31 13.19 8.93
N ILE A 296 20.26 14.50 9.21
CA ILE A 296 20.86 15.63 8.47
C ILE A 296 20.42 15.85 7.02
N TYR A 297 19.71 14.91 6.39
CA TYR A 297 19.10 15.08 5.06
C TYR A 297 17.65 15.57 5.15
N GLN A 298 17.09 15.98 4.00
CA GLN A 298 15.69 16.41 3.93
C GLN A 298 14.72 15.23 3.94
N GLU A 299 13.66 15.34 4.74
CA GLU A 299 12.57 14.37 4.84
C GLU A 299 11.20 15.03 4.58
N ASP A 300 10.25 14.24 4.09
CA ASP A 300 8.87 14.68 3.84
C ASP A 300 7.97 14.54 5.07
N TYR A 301 7.95 15.57 5.92
CA TYR A 301 7.09 15.61 7.10
C TYR A 301 5.58 15.62 6.80
N SER A 302 5.14 15.91 5.56
CA SER A 302 3.71 15.81 5.21
C SER A 302 3.21 14.36 5.08
N GLN A 303 4.12 13.39 5.04
CA GLN A 303 3.78 11.95 5.07
C GLN A 303 3.34 11.46 6.44
N TYR A 304 3.59 12.21 7.51
CA TYR A 304 3.24 11.84 8.88
C TYR A 304 1.80 12.23 9.26
N ILE A 305 1.03 12.82 8.33
CA ILE A 305 -0.41 13.08 8.50
C ILE A 305 -1.16 11.74 8.44
N PRO A 306 -1.82 11.28 9.53
CA PRO A 306 -2.63 10.06 9.49
C PRO A 306 -3.84 10.23 8.56
N ARG A 307 -4.10 9.23 7.71
CA ARG A 307 -5.17 9.22 6.70
C ARG A 307 -5.92 7.89 6.75
N GLY A 308 -7.00 7.72 5.99
CA GLY A 308 -7.75 6.46 5.95
C GLY A 308 -8.16 5.92 7.33
N HIS A 309 -8.02 4.62 7.54
CA HIS A 309 -8.38 3.97 8.81
C HIS A 309 -7.53 4.40 10.00
N TYR A 310 -6.33 4.93 9.77
CA TYR A 310 -5.49 5.44 10.87
C TYR A 310 -6.14 6.60 11.62
N THR A 311 -7.14 7.27 11.03
CA THR A 311 -7.93 8.30 11.70
C THR A 311 -8.97 7.76 12.69
N LYS A 312 -9.31 6.46 12.63
CA LYS A 312 -10.41 5.83 13.40
C LYS A 312 -10.11 5.66 14.90
N SER A 313 -8.85 5.74 15.35
CA SER A 313 -8.48 5.75 16.78
C SER A 313 -7.15 6.45 17.04
N GLU A 314 -6.96 7.02 18.22
CA GLU A 314 -5.70 7.65 18.64
C GLU A 314 -4.52 6.68 18.63
N LYS A 315 -4.77 5.41 18.97
CA LYS A 315 -3.76 4.35 18.95
C LYS A 315 -3.26 4.06 17.53
N LEU A 316 -4.14 4.11 16.53
CA LEU A 316 -3.74 3.99 15.12
C LEU A 316 -3.03 5.24 14.60
N LYS A 317 -3.41 6.46 15.04
CA LYS A 317 -2.69 7.70 14.70
C LYS A 317 -1.23 7.65 15.19
N ASN A 318 -1.04 7.22 16.44
CA ASN A 318 0.28 7.07 17.05
C ASN A 318 1.10 5.96 16.36
N TYR A 319 0.47 4.80 16.06
CA TYR A 319 1.09 3.73 15.27
C TYR A 319 1.57 4.21 13.90
N PHE A 320 0.70 4.90 13.15
CA PHE A 320 0.99 5.41 11.82
C PHE A 320 2.24 6.30 11.82
N LYS A 321 2.31 7.30 12.70
CA LYS A 321 3.49 8.20 12.77
C LYS A 321 4.78 7.44 13.08
N ALA A 322 4.73 6.50 14.01
CA ALA A 322 5.90 5.72 14.41
C ALA A 322 6.37 4.73 13.32
N LEU A 323 5.44 4.10 12.59
CA LEU A 323 5.79 3.21 11.48
C LEU A 323 6.22 3.97 10.22
N MET A 324 5.67 5.16 9.95
CA MET A 324 6.19 6.05 8.91
C MET A 324 7.63 6.46 9.20
N TRP A 325 7.95 6.83 10.46
CA TRP A 325 9.32 7.10 10.91
C TRP A 325 10.26 5.91 10.65
N TYR A 326 9.85 4.70 11.07
CA TYR A 326 10.66 3.49 10.87
C TYR A 326 10.74 2.96 9.43
N GLY A 327 9.77 3.31 8.58
CA GLY A 327 9.71 2.90 7.18
C GLY A 327 10.36 3.88 6.19
N ARG A 328 10.61 5.13 6.61
CA ARG A 328 11.18 6.19 5.75
C ARG A 328 12.61 6.57 6.12
N MET A 329 12.90 6.74 7.42
CA MET A 329 14.24 7.14 7.85
C MET A 329 15.25 6.03 7.55
N THR A 330 16.23 6.37 6.71
CA THR A 330 17.27 5.49 6.21
C THR A 330 18.60 5.86 6.83
N ALA A 331 19.31 4.89 7.40
CA ALA A 331 20.72 5.02 7.70
C ALA A 331 21.53 4.63 6.45
N LEU A 332 22.05 5.65 5.75
CA LEU A 332 22.72 5.52 4.46
C LEU A 332 24.10 4.86 4.56
N ILE A 333 24.44 4.05 3.55
CA ILE A 333 25.74 3.33 3.51
C ILE A 333 26.82 4.15 2.79
N GLU A 334 26.46 4.78 1.67
CA GLU A 334 27.37 5.61 0.89
C GLU A 334 27.22 7.10 1.20
N GLY A 335 28.33 7.81 1.09
CA GLY A 335 28.42 9.24 1.29
C GLY A 335 29.27 9.89 0.21
N SER A 336 29.05 11.18 -0.01
CA SER A 336 29.74 11.96 -1.02
C SER A 336 31.10 12.44 -0.53
N PRO A 337 32.19 12.25 -1.30
CA PRO A 337 33.47 12.92 -1.09
C PRO A 337 33.44 14.41 -1.51
N LEU A 338 32.33 14.89 -2.07
CA LEU A 338 32.11 16.27 -2.51
C LEU A 338 31.26 17.09 -1.52
N LEU A 339 30.90 16.51 -0.38
CA LEU A 339 30.15 17.15 0.71
C LEU A 339 31.04 17.25 1.96
N SER A 340 30.95 18.39 2.64
CA SER A 340 31.66 18.66 3.90
C SER A 340 31.02 17.90 5.07
N VAL A 341 31.74 17.75 6.18
CA VAL A 341 31.18 17.17 7.42
C VAL A 341 29.92 17.94 7.84
N GLY A 342 28.79 17.24 8.01
CA GLY A 342 27.48 17.84 8.32
C GLY A 342 26.75 18.50 7.14
N GLU A 343 27.29 18.49 5.91
CA GLU A 343 26.60 18.93 4.70
C GLU A 343 25.73 17.77 4.14
N SER A 344 24.49 18.09 3.77
CA SER A 344 23.61 17.20 3.01
C SER A 344 22.96 17.96 1.86
N VAL A 345 23.12 17.43 0.65
CA VAL A 345 22.51 17.93 -0.59
C VAL A 345 22.35 16.75 -1.53
N CYS A 346 21.12 16.28 -1.78
CA CYS A 346 20.92 15.30 -2.85
C CYS A 346 20.76 15.99 -4.20
N SER A 347 21.80 15.94 -5.03
CA SER A 347 21.74 16.44 -6.40
C SER A 347 22.64 15.61 -7.30
N GLY A 348 22.25 15.45 -8.57
CA GLY A 348 22.94 14.63 -9.57
C GLY A 348 24.41 14.97 -9.89
N ASN A 349 24.99 15.99 -9.26
CA ASN A 349 26.43 16.30 -9.33
C ASN A 349 27.22 16.03 -8.04
N ARG A 350 26.56 15.70 -6.92
CA ARG A 350 27.22 15.49 -5.62
C ARG A 350 27.70 14.06 -5.42
N ARG A 351 27.09 13.06 -6.06
CA ARG A 351 27.40 11.63 -5.87
C ARG A 351 27.34 11.23 -4.40
N GLY A 352 26.13 11.25 -3.83
CA GLY A 352 25.83 11.00 -2.42
C GLY A 352 24.99 12.11 -1.79
N ILE A 353 24.14 11.72 -0.83
CA ILE A 353 23.15 12.59 -0.16
C ILE A 353 23.75 13.33 1.05
N ILE A 354 24.70 12.70 1.72
CA ILE A 354 25.39 13.15 2.94
C ILE A 354 26.91 12.96 2.74
N SER A 355 27.77 13.58 3.54
CA SER A 355 29.22 13.35 3.45
C SER A 355 29.64 11.94 3.90
N GLU A 356 30.81 11.48 3.44
CA GLU A 356 31.40 10.18 3.83
C GLU A 356 31.49 9.99 5.36
N SER A 357 31.81 11.04 6.12
CA SER A 357 31.84 11.00 7.58
C SER A 357 30.47 10.72 8.21
N GLU A 358 29.40 11.22 7.58
CA GLU A 358 28.03 11.06 8.06
C GLU A 358 27.48 9.68 7.66
N ALA A 359 27.79 9.21 6.46
CA ALA A 359 27.50 7.85 6.01
C ALA A 359 28.21 6.79 6.86
N ARG A 360 29.45 7.05 7.32
CA ARG A 360 30.15 6.21 8.29
C ARG A 360 29.37 6.07 9.59
N ILE A 361 28.93 7.18 10.18
CA ILE A 361 28.14 7.18 11.43
C ILE A 361 26.77 6.50 11.23
N GLN A 362 26.13 6.67 10.07
CA GLN A 362 24.85 6.00 9.74
C GLN A 362 25.01 4.49 9.50
N THR A 363 26.07 4.06 8.81
CA THR A 363 26.40 2.64 8.65
C THR A 363 26.68 1.97 10.00
N LEU A 364 27.44 2.64 10.89
CA LEU A 364 27.69 2.14 12.25
C LEU A 364 26.40 2.07 13.08
N GLN A 365 25.48 3.04 12.97
CA GLN A 365 24.14 2.98 13.60
C GLN A 365 23.41 1.69 13.22
N ALA A 366 23.35 1.40 11.92
CA ALA A 366 22.67 0.23 11.38
C ALA A 366 23.29 -1.09 11.89
N PHE A 367 24.62 -1.23 11.86
CA PHE A 367 25.29 -2.42 12.38
C PHE A 367 25.11 -2.58 13.90
N LEU A 368 25.10 -1.49 14.68
CA LEU A 368 24.81 -1.56 16.12
C LEU A 368 23.37 -2.04 16.40
N LEU A 369 22.38 -1.55 15.66
CA LEU A 369 20.98 -2.02 15.79
C LEU A 369 20.84 -3.49 15.37
N ALA A 370 21.44 -3.90 14.25
CA ALA A 370 21.41 -5.27 13.76
C ALA A 370 22.12 -6.25 14.72
N HIS A 371 23.22 -5.82 15.34
CA HIS A 371 23.94 -6.57 16.37
C HIS A 371 23.13 -6.75 17.65
N GLN A 372 22.41 -5.72 18.11
CA GLN A 372 21.51 -5.82 19.27
C GLN A 372 20.30 -6.72 18.95
N PHE A 373 19.77 -6.60 17.74
CA PHE A 373 18.67 -7.42 17.23
C PHE A 373 19.04 -8.90 17.14
N SER A 374 20.19 -9.25 16.56
CA SER A 374 20.65 -10.63 16.40
C SER A 374 20.88 -11.37 17.73
N LYS A 375 21.10 -10.63 18.82
CA LYS A 375 21.28 -11.17 20.17
C LYS A 375 19.98 -11.48 20.93
N ASN A 376 18.82 -10.98 20.48
CA ASN A 376 17.58 -11.10 21.23
C ASN A 376 16.47 -11.78 20.41
N GLN A 377 16.17 -13.03 20.75
CA GLN A 377 15.16 -13.85 20.08
C GLN A 377 13.74 -13.28 20.21
N ASP A 378 13.36 -12.67 21.34
CA ASP A 378 12.03 -12.04 21.48
C ASP A 378 11.87 -10.84 20.53
N LEU A 379 12.94 -10.07 20.31
CA LEU A 379 12.94 -8.98 19.32
C LEU A 379 12.80 -9.51 17.90
N GLN A 380 13.54 -10.58 17.57
CA GLN A 380 13.44 -11.24 16.26
C GLN A 380 12.04 -11.80 16.03
N GLU A 381 11.44 -12.50 16.99
CA GLU A 381 10.09 -13.05 16.87
C GLU A 381 9.01 -11.96 16.72
N ARG A 382 9.11 -10.86 17.47
CA ARG A 382 8.20 -9.70 17.34
C ARG A 382 8.35 -9.00 16.00
N TRP A 383 9.58 -8.72 15.60
CA TRP A 383 9.87 -8.02 14.35
C TRP A 383 9.47 -8.88 13.15
N ASN A 384 9.83 -10.17 13.15
CA ASN A 384 9.43 -11.12 12.12
C ASN A 384 7.91 -11.27 12.04
N ARG A 385 7.18 -11.25 13.16
CA ARG A 385 5.71 -11.27 13.15
C ARG A 385 5.12 -10.07 12.40
N ILE A 386 5.57 -8.84 12.70
CA ILE A 386 5.10 -7.65 11.96
C ILE A 386 5.57 -7.73 10.50
N TYR A 387 6.86 -8.04 10.27
CA TYR A 387 7.47 -7.99 8.94
C TYR A 387 6.91 -9.06 8.00
N ALA A 388 6.74 -10.30 8.45
CA ALA A 388 6.21 -11.41 7.64
C ALA A 388 4.74 -11.19 7.29
N ILE A 389 3.90 -10.80 8.25
CA ILE A 389 2.47 -10.55 7.99
C ILE A 389 2.32 -9.37 7.03
N THR A 390 2.99 -8.24 7.27
CA THR A 390 2.90 -7.08 6.34
C THR A 390 3.53 -7.38 4.98
N SER A 391 4.54 -8.25 4.89
CA SER A 391 5.10 -8.71 3.62
C SER A 391 4.19 -9.70 2.88
N PHE A 392 3.37 -10.47 3.59
CA PHE A 392 2.33 -11.33 3.02
C PHE A 392 1.17 -10.49 2.46
N LEU A 393 0.78 -9.41 3.16
CA LEU A 393 -0.30 -8.53 2.74
C LEU A 393 0.11 -7.61 1.56
N VAL A 394 1.30 -7.00 1.62
CA VAL A 394 1.69 -5.90 0.71
C VAL A 394 2.87 -6.26 -0.22
N GLY A 395 3.71 -7.22 0.19
CA GLY A 395 4.98 -7.52 -0.46
C GLY A 395 6.20 -7.12 0.38
N PHE A 396 7.37 -7.63 0.02
CA PHE A 396 8.62 -7.40 0.75
C PHE A 396 9.16 -5.99 0.56
N SER A 397 10.03 -5.55 1.49
CA SER A 397 10.88 -4.39 1.24
C SER A 397 12.08 -4.75 0.36
N ASP A 398 12.40 -3.83 -0.55
CA ASP A 398 13.65 -3.75 -1.32
C ASP A 398 14.73 -2.90 -0.63
N ASP A 399 14.43 -2.31 0.54
CA ASP A 399 15.43 -1.76 1.47
C ASP A 399 16.14 -2.88 2.24
N LEU A 400 17.29 -2.56 2.84
CA LEU A 400 18.02 -3.45 3.74
C LEU A 400 17.52 -3.25 5.18
N GLY A 401 17.46 -4.32 5.97
CA GLY A 401 16.99 -4.27 7.35
C GLY A 401 17.88 -5.04 8.34
N PRO A 402 17.35 -5.33 9.55
CA PRO A 402 18.09 -6.04 10.60
C PRO A 402 18.61 -7.41 10.19
N ASN A 403 17.90 -8.13 9.31
CA ASN A 403 18.31 -9.45 8.84
C ASN A 403 19.52 -9.35 7.89
N GLU A 404 19.45 -8.52 6.84
CA GLU A 404 20.55 -8.39 5.87
C GLU A 404 21.84 -7.87 6.52
N TYR A 405 21.74 -6.93 7.48
CA TYR A 405 22.91 -6.49 8.26
C TYR A 405 23.38 -7.56 9.28
N GLY A 406 22.47 -8.33 9.86
CA GLY A 406 22.78 -9.43 10.78
C GLY A 406 23.56 -10.56 10.11
N GLU A 407 23.19 -10.96 8.89
CA GLU A 407 23.91 -11.96 8.11
C GLU A 407 25.34 -11.51 7.76
N VAL A 408 25.52 -10.23 7.42
CA VAL A 408 26.85 -9.65 7.18
C VAL A 408 27.72 -9.70 8.44
N LEU A 409 27.13 -9.45 9.62
CA LEU A 409 27.83 -9.59 10.90
C LEU A 409 28.20 -11.04 11.20
N GLU A 410 27.28 -11.99 11.04
CA GLU A 410 27.54 -13.42 11.28
C GLU A 410 28.65 -13.96 10.36
N LYS A 411 28.61 -13.58 9.07
CA LYS A 411 29.59 -14.00 8.06
C LYS A 411 31.01 -13.48 8.34
N LEU A 412 31.15 -12.27 8.89
CA LEU A 412 32.44 -11.65 9.19
C LEU A 412 32.93 -11.93 10.63
N PHE A 413 32.02 -12.23 11.56
CA PHE A 413 32.32 -12.43 13.00
C PHE A 413 31.63 -13.66 13.60
N PRO A 414 32.01 -14.89 13.19
CA PRO A 414 31.35 -16.11 13.68
C PRO A 414 31.55 -16.38 15.18
N GLU A 415 32.62 -15.88 15.82
CA GLU A 415 32.94 -16.16 17.24
C GLU A 415 33.40 -14.95 18.09
N ASP A 416 33.64 -13.76 17.51
CA ASP A 416 34.17 -12.57 18.22
C ASP A 416 33.49 -11.27 17.75
N LEU A 417 32.20 -11.12 18.03
CA LEU A 417 31.42 -9.93 17.68
C LEU A 417 31.28 -8.96 18.87
N SER A 418 31.92 -7.79 18.75
CA SER A 418 31.79 -6.67 19.69
C SER A 418 31.60 -5.34 18.96
N PRO A 419 31.09 -4.29 19.62
CA PRO A 419 30.95 -2.96 19.02
C PRO A 419 32.29 -2.39 18.50
N GLN A 420 33.39 -2.63 19.23
CA GLN A 420 34.72 -2.20 18.83
C GLN A 420 35.19 -2.92 17.54
N ARG A 421 34.86 -4.21 17.41
CA ARG A 421 35.12 -4.96 16.17
C ARG A 421 34.38 -4.39 14.96
N ILE A 422 33.15 -3.91 15.15
CA ILE A 422 32.35 -3.25 14.10
C ILE A 422 33.05 -1.97 13.60
N GLU A 423 33.64 -1.16 14.49
CA GLU A 423 34.40 0.04 14.12
C GLU A 423 35.75 -0.30 13.47
N GLU A 424 36.48 -1.28 14.01
CA GLU A 424 37.78 -1.76 13.48
C GLU A 424 37.67 -2.29 12.04
N LYS A 425 36.54 -2.92 11.70
CA LYS A 425 36.28 -3.61 10.42
C LYS A 425 35.29 -2.89 9.52
N TYR A 426 35.05 -1.61 9.78
CA TYR A 426 34.06 -0.80 9.07
C TYR A 426 34.11 -0.93 7.54
N GLU A 427 35.30 -0.90 6.91
CA GLU A 427 35.40 -0.98 5.45
C GLU A 427 34.99 -2.36 4.91
N GLU A 428 35.43 -3.46 5.54
CA GLU A 428 35.03 -4.82 5.17
C GLU A 428 33.52 -5.03 5.35
N LEU A 429 32.94 -4.42 6.39
CA LEU A 429 31.49 -4.41 6.64
C LEU A 429 30.73 -3.60 5.59
N LYS A 430 31.23 -2.40 5.22
CA LYS A 430 30.65 -1.52 4.20
C LYS A 430 30.64 -2.20 2.82
N GLU A 431 31.77 -2.78 2.41
CA GLU A 431 31.87 -3.55 1.17
C GLU A 431 30.90 -4.74 1.15
N ALA A 432 30.82 -5.50 2.25
CA ALA A 432 29.95 -6.66 2.36
C ALA A 432 28.45 -6.31 2.28
N ILE A 433 28.00 -5.23 2.94
CA ILE A 433 26.59 -4.81 2.89
C ILE A 433 26.20 -4.16 1.56
N LEU A 434 27.13 -3.45 0.90
CA LEU A 434 26.91 -2.94 -0.46
C LEU A 434 26.75 -4.06 -1.49
N ALA A 435 27.50 -5.15 -1.32
CA ALA A 435 27.43 -6.34 -2.18
C ALA A 435 26.13 -7.16 -2.04
N VAL A 436 25.28 -6.88 -1.04
CA VAL A 436 23.96 -7.53 -0.93
C VAL A 436 23.09 -7.12 -2.13
N ALA A 437 22.53 -8.12 -2.83
CA ALA A 437 21.89 -7.96 -4.14
C ALA A 437 20.61 -7.10 -4.17
N TYR A 438 20.07 -6.71 -3.01
CA TYR A 438 18.93 -5.80 -2.92
C TYR A 438 19.39 -4.35 -3.08
N ASN A 439 18.91 -3.71 -4.14
CA ASN A 439 19.01 -2.26 -4.34
C ASN A 439 17.59 -1.68 -4.39
N PRO A 440 17.37 -0.44 -3.91
CA PRO A 440 16.11 0.25 -4.09
C PRO A 440 15.69 0.29 -5.57
N LYS A 441 14.45 -0.12 -5.87
CA LYS A 441 13.83 -0.03 -7.19
C LYS A 441 12.88 1.15 -7.33
N ILE A 442 12.45 1.73 -6.20
CA ILE A 442 11.50 2.84 -6.14
C ILE A 442 12.13 3.96 -5.30
N TYR A 443 12.23 5.15 -5.88
CA TYR A 443 12.67 6.34 -5.15
C TYR A 443 11.56 6.82 -4.20
N SER A 444 11.80 6.72 -2.89
CA SER A 444 10.82 7.03 -1.84
C SER A 444 10.81 8.50 -1.37
N GLY A 445 11.43 9.40 -2.15
CA GLY A 445 11.59 10.81 -1.78
C GLY A 445 12.76 11.12 -0.82
N LEU A 446 13.65 10.16 -0.54
CA LEU A 446 14.74 10.34 0.44
C LEU A 446 15.67 11.50 0.04
N GLY A 447 15.86 12.48 0.92
CA GLY A 447 16.83 13.56 0.70
C GLY A 447 16.42 14.61 -0.32
N ALA A 448 15.17 14.60 -0.80
CA ALA A 448 14.63 15.54 -1.79
C ALA A 448 15.46 15.67 -3.09
N CYS A 449 16.04 14.55 -3.55
CA CYS A 449 16.92 14.48 -4.72
C CYS A 449 16.40 15.18 -5.99
N GLU A 450 17.20 16.11 -6.50
CA GLU A 450 16.99 16.79 -7.79
C GLU A 450 18.02 16.36 -8.84
N LEU A 451 17.56 16.08 -10.07
CA LEU A 451 18.44 15.83 -11.21
C LEU A 451 19.21 17.10 -11.63
N LEU A 452 20.50 16.98 -11.96
CA LEU A 452 21.23 18.06 -12.62
C LEU A 452 20.75 18.14 -14.08
N MET A 453 19.81 19.05 -14.31
CA MET A 453 19.17 19.25 -15.61
C MET A 453 20.03 20.12 -16.55
N PRO A 454 20.40 19.63 -17.75
CA PRO A 454 20.98 20.47 -18.81
C PRO A 454 19.97 21.50 -19.33
N CYS A 455 20.43 22.47 -20.12
CA CYS A 455 19.55 23.51 -20.64
C CYS A 455 18.76 23.03 -21.87
N PRO A 456 17.41 22.95 -21.82
CA PRO A 456 16.61 22.46 -22.94
C PRO A 456 16.62 23.44 -24.14
N PRO A 457 16.35 22.96 -25.36
CA PRO A 457 15.94 21.60 -25.72
C PRO A 457 17.06 20.59 -25.51
N LEU A 458 16.71 19.41 -24.99
CA LEU A 458 17.66 18.34 -24.70
C LEU A 458 17.88 17.47 -25.93
N GLU A 459 19.12 17.11 -26.21
CA GLU A 459 19.47 16.08 -27.18
C GLU A 459 19.28 14.67 -26.57
N GLU A 460 19.16 13.65 -27.43
CA GLU A 460 18.96 12.25 -27.00
C GLU A 460 20.04 11.78 -26.00
N GLU A 461 21.29 12.17 -26.22
CA GLU A 461 22.43 11.85 -25.35
C GLU A 461 22.26 12.45 -23.93
N GLU A 462 21.68 13.64 -23.81
CA GLU A 462 21.39 14.30 -22.53
C GLU A 462 20.19 13.66 -21.83
N ILE A 463 19.18 13.23 -22.58
CA ILE A 463 18.04 12.46 -22.04
C ILE A 463 18.51 11.12 -21.47
N GLN A 464 19.42 10.41 -22.15
CA GLN A 464 19.99 9.16 -21.63
C GLN A 464 20.90 9.42 -20.41
N ALA A 465 21.66 10.52 -20.39
CA ALA A 465 22.45 10.91 -19.21
C ALA A 465 21.57 11.20 -17.98
N LEU A 466 20.42 11.84 -18.14
CA LEU A 466 19.45 12.05 -17.06
C LEU A 466 18.86 10.72 -16.52
N LYS A 467 18.61 9.74 -17.39
CA LYS A 467 18.14 8.40 -16.98
C LYS A 467 19.20 7.66 -16.17
N LEU A 468 20.47 7.71 -16.60
CA LEU A 468 21.59 7.13 -15.84
C LEU A 468 21.75 7.81 -14.48
N GLN A 469 21.72 9.13 -14.43
CA GLN A 469 21.80 9.89 -13.18
C GLN A 469 20.67 9.57 -12.20
N ALA A 470 19.44 9.37 -12.69
CA ALA A 470 18.32 8.94 -11.83
C ALA A 470 18.56 7.55 -11.20
N GLN A 471 19.20 6.64 -11.94
CA GLN A 471 19.57 5.30 -11.45
C GLN A 471 20.75 5.36 -10.46
N GLU A 472 21.73 6.24 -10.69
CA GLU A 472 22.82 6.51 -9.75
C GLU A 472 22.28 7.06 -8.43
N LEU A 473 21.47 8.13 -8.46
CA LEU A 473 20.83 8.71 -7.27
C LEU A 473 19.93 7.70 -6.54
N LEU A 474 19.20 6.85 -7.26
CA LEU A 474 18.40 5.77 -6.64
C LEU A 474 19.30 4.77 -5.89
N THR A 475 20.45 4.42 -6.47
CA THR A 475 21.44 3.53 -5.83
C THR A 475 22.03 4.19 -4.57
N GLU A 476 22.24 5.51 -4.59
CA GLU A 476 22.70 6.29 -3.42
C GLU A 476 21.69 6.34 -2.27
N THR A 477 20.41 5.99 -2.50
CA THR A 477 19.42 5.85 -1.40
C THR A 477 19.55 4.54 -0.62
N LYS A 478 20.46 3.62 -1.01
CA LYS A 478 20.63 2.32 -0.36
C LYS A 478 21.11 2.47 1.09
N GLY A 479 20.38 1.87 2.01
CA GLY A 479 20.71 1.87 3.44
C GLY A 479 19.75 1.05 4.27
N PHE A 480 19.96 1.11 5.59
CA PHE A 480 19.16 0.40 6.59
C PHE A 480 17.85 1.14 6.91
N ARG A 481 16.75 0.40 6.98
CA ARG A 481 15.49 0.83 7.60
C ARG A 481 14.99 -0.23 8.57
N LEU A 482 14.58 0.16 9.78
CA LEU A 482 14.08 -0.80 10.77
C LEU A 482 12.79 -1.49 10.29
N MET A 483 11.89 -0.75 9.64
CA MET A 483 10.62 -1.28 9.09
C MET A 483 10.41 -0.82 7.64
N GLY A 484 11.42 -1.02 6.79
CA GLY A 484 11.47 -0.50 5.42
C GLY A 484 10.18 -0.68 4.61
N GLN A 485 9.78 0.38 3.91
CA GLN A 485 8.61 0.41 3.05
C GLN A 485 8.70 -0.68 1.95
N ARG A 486 7.54 -1.15 1.51
CA ARG A 486 7.36 -2.32 0.66
C ARG A 486 7.45 -1.95 -0.81
N PHE A 487 8.12 -2.81 -1.56
CA PHE A 487 8.08 -2.80 -3.01
C PHE A 487 6.70 -3.29 -3.46
N THR A 488 6.00 -2.48 -4.26
CA THR A 488 4.84 -2.94 -5.04
C THR A 488 5.12 -2.79 -6.53
N LEU A 489 4.59 -3.72 -7.32
CA LEU A 489 4.79 -3.75 -8.77
C LEU A 489 4.33 -2.44 -9.41
N ASP A 490 3.16 -1.93 -9.04
CA ASP A 490 2.60 -0.72 -9.63
C ASP A 490 3.37 0.56 -9.27
N SER A 491 3.88 0.72 -8.04
CA SER A 491 4.78 1.84 -7.72
C SER A 491 6.06 1.82 -8.54
N TYR A 492 6.61 0.63 -8.81
CA TYR A 492 7.78 0.46 -9.67
C TYR A 492 7.47 0.79 -11.14
N LEU A 493 6.40 0.23 -11.69
CA LEU A 493 5.92 0.54 -13.05
C LEU A 493 5.67 2.06 -13.20
N PHE A 494 5.14 2.71 -12.17
CA PHE A 494 4.88 4.14 -12.15
C PHE A 494 6.13 5.01 -12.11
N SER A 495 7.12 4.70 -11.27
CA SER A 495 8.40 5.43 -11.25
C SER A 495 9.15 5.31 -12.58
N GLU A 496 8.99 4.18 -13.27
CA GLU A 496 9.61 3.91 -14.56
C GLU A 496 8.85 4.51 -15.76
N MET A 497 7.64 5.04 -15.56
CA MET A 497 6.75 5.57 -16.61
C MET A 497 6.63 7.11 -16.59
N VAL A 498 7.47 7.81 -15.84
CA VAL A 498 7.52 9.29 -15.75
C VAL A 498 8.89 9.83 -16.18
N SER A 499 9.07 11.15 -16.12
CA SER A 499 10.38 11.78 -16.36
C SER A 499 11.44 11.27 -15.36
N PRO A 500 12.68 10.96 -15.80
CA PRO A 500 13.23 11.14 -17.14
C PRO A 500 12.97 9.98 -18.12
N TYR A 501 12.47 8.83 -17.65
CA TYR A 501 12.35 7.60 -18.43
C TYR A 501 11.38 7.69 -19.62
N SER A 502 10.31 8.48 -19.49
CA SER A 502 9.34 8.74 -20.58
C SER A 502 9.88 9.58 -21.74
N GLY A 503 11.01 10.28 -21.55
CA GLY A 503 11.53 11.27 -22.51
C GLY A 503 10.75 12.59 -22.53
N GLU A 504 10.86 13.34 -23.62
CA GLU A 504 10.23 14.65 -23.83
C GLU A 504 8.79 14.54 -24.36
N TYR A 505 7.94 15.53 -24.08
CA TYR A 505 6.65 15.66 -24.75
C TYR A 505 6.82 15.95 -26.25
N SER A 506 6.27 15.04 -27.07
CA SER A 506 6.33 15.06 -28.53
C SER A 506 5.03 15.55 -29.20
N GLY A 507 3.98 15.80 -28.40
CA GLY A 507 2.70 16.32 -28.87
C GLY A 507 2.71 17.80 -29.27
N LEU A 508 1.52 18.33 -29.61
CA LEU A 508 1.37 19.72 -30.04
C LEU A 508 1.67 20.70 -28.90
N LYS A 509 2.66 21.57 -29.09
CA LYS A 509 3.09 22.60 -28.13
C LYS A 509 2.27 23.88 -28.30
N LEU A 510 0.98 23.80 -27.93
CA LEU A 510 0.05 24.92 -27.99
C LEU A 510 0.37 25.97 -26.90
N PRO A 511 0.09 27.27 -27.13
CA PRO A 511 0.24 28.30 -26.11
C PRO A 511 -0.50 27.95 -24.82
N LEU A 512 0.04 28.36 -23.67
CA LEU A 512 -0.73 28.30 -22.42
C LEU A 512 -1.84 29.37 -22.45
N PRO A 513 -3.04 29.07 -21.93
CA PRO A 513 -4.13 30.04 -21.85
C PRO A 513 -3.92 31.14 -20.81
N THR A 514 -2.92 30.99 -19.92
CA THR A 514 -2.50 31.96 -18.91
C THR A 514 -0.98 31.99 -18.77
N ASP A 515 -0.45 33.09 -18.22
CA ASP A 515 0.95 33.16 -17.76
C ASP A 515 1.18 32.40 -16.44
N GLU A 516 0.13 32.23 -15.63
CA GLU A 516 0.14 31.34 -14.47
C GLU A 516 0.28 29.88 -14.93
N LYS A 517 1.12 29.11 -14.22
CA LYS A 517 1.47 27.73 -14.58
C LYS A 517 0.64 26.75 -13.76
N PRO A 518 -0.27 25.95 -14.36
CA PRO A 518 -0.90 24.84 -13.64
C PRO A 518 0.14 23.85 -13.15
N PHE A 519 -0.05 23.37 -11.91
CA PHE A 519 0.68 22.22 -11.38
C PHE A 519 0.31 20.93 -12.16
N THR A 520 -0.99 20.76 -12.46
CA THR A 520 -1.54 19.80 -13.43
C THR A 520 -2.82 20.40 -14.03
N PHE A 521 -3.38 19.79 -15.09
CA PHE A 521 -4.72 20.12 -15.58
C PHE A 521 -5.78 19.23 -14.92
N THR A 522 -6.35 19.67 -13.80
CA THR A 522 -7.43 18.94 -13.10
C THR A 522 -8.81 19.24 -13.71
N TRP A 523 -9.88 18.65 -13.15
CA TRP A 523 -11.26 18.90 -13.59
C TRP A 523 -11.85 20.24 -13.11
N GLU A 524 -11.26 20.86 -12.08
CA GLU A 524 -11.81 22.07 -11.44
C GLU A 524 -10.98 23.34 -11.69
N ASP A 525 -9.82 23.23 -12.36
CA ASP A 525 -9.01 24.39 -12.67
C ASP A 525 -9.67 25.33 -13.69
N SER A 526 -9.20 26.58 -13.71
CA SER A 526 -9.54 27.63 -14.69
C SER A 526 -9.30 27.24 -16.17
N TYR A 527 -8.66 26.10 -16.42
CA TYR A 527 -8.23 25.56 -17.71
C TYR A 527 -9.24 24.64 -18.40
N ALA A 528 -10.45 24.46 -17.85
CA ALA A 528 -11.50 23.62 -18.44
C ALA A 528 -11.77 23.84 -19.96
N PRO A 529 -11.69 25.06 -20.54
CA PRO A 529 -11.87 25.28 -21.98
C PRO A 529 -10.78 24.63 -22.84
N ASP A 530 -9.53 24.63 -22.37
CA ASP A 530 -8.34 24.22 -23.11
C ASP A 530 -7.88 22.79 -22.80
N ARG A 531 -8.61 22.07 -21.94
CA ARG A 531 -8.31 20.70 -21.50
C ARG A 531 -8.01 19.71 -22.63
N LYS A 532 -8.61 19.88 -23.81
CA LYS A 532 -8.39 18.99 -24.97
C LYS A 532 -7.05 19.21 -25.68
N ASN A 533 -6.29 20.24 -25.30
CA ASN A 533 -5.10 20.68 -26.01
C ASN A 533 -3.81 20.01 -25.50
N ARG A 534 -3.81 19.41 -24.31
CA ARG A 534 -2.65 18.75 -23.67
C ARG A 534 -3.13 17.54 -22.82
N PRO A 535 -2.33 16.47 -22.69
CA PRO A 535 -2.71 15.29 -21.92
C PRO A 535 -2.66 15.54 -20.40
N PHE A 536 -3.29 14.67 -19.61
CA PHE A 536 -3.34 14.80 -18.15
C PHE A 536 -1.95 14.66 -17.51
N THR A 537 -1.10 13.80 -18.06
CA THR A 537 0.24 13.55 -17.54
C THR A 537 1.26 14.65 -17.86
N TRP A 538 0.88 15.67 -18.63
CA TRP A 538 1.78 16.74 -19.07
C TRP A 538 2.06 17.75 -17.95
N VAL A 539 3.34 18.06 -17.74
CA VAL A 539 3.81 19.09 -16.81
C VAL A 539 4.89 19.93 -17.49
N LYS A 540 4.93 21.23 -17.19
CA LYS A 540 5.94 22.16 -17.71
C LYS A 540 6.86 22.66 -16.60
N THR A 541 8.01 22.03 -16.48
CA THR A 541 9.00 22.32 -15.44
C THR A 541 9.95 23.46 -15.86
N GLU A 542 10.56 24.12 -14.87
CA GLU A 542 11.59 25.15 -15.09
C GLU A 542 12.99 24.63 -14.78
N VAL A 543 13.94 24.92 -15.67
CA VAL A 543 15.37 24.68 -15.44
C VAL A 543 16.00 25.98 -14.93
N LYS A 544 15.91 26.18 -13.60
CA LYS A 544 16.38 27.40 -12.90
C LYS A 544 17.84 27.77 -13.20
N ALA A 545 18.68 26.80 -13.55
CA ALA A 545 20.10 26.99 -13.86
C ALA A 545 20.35 27.71 -15.20
N CYS A 546 19.34 27.81 -16.08
CA CYS A 546 19.48 28.31 -17.44
C CYS A 546 18.82 29.70 -17.57
N PRO A 547 19.56 30.78 -17.87
CA PRO A 547 18.99 32.13 -17.94
C PRO A 547 18.59 32.55 -19.37
N PRO A 548 17.38 33.12 -19.60
CA PRO A 548 16.20 33.12 -18.71
C PRO A 548 15.65 31.69 -18.53
N PRO A 549 14.93 31.39 -17.42
CA PRO A 549 14.54 30.03 -17.03
C PRO A 549 13.95 29.23 -18.19
N ALA A 550 14.77 28.33 -18.72
CA ALA A 550 14.39 27.48 -19.84
C ALA A 550 13.36 26.46 -19.35
N THR A 551 12.33 26.17 -20.16
CA THR A 551 11.23 25.29 -19.74
C THR A 551 11.23 23.98 -20.49
N ARG A 552 11.03 22.88 -19.78
CA ARG A 552 10.93 21.53 -20.32
C ARG A 552 9.47 21.07 -20.26
N GLU A 553 9.04 20.24 -21.20
CA GLU A 553 7.66 19.71 -21.24
C GLU A 553 7.74 18.19 -21.09
N VAL A 554 7.34 17.67 -19.93
CA VAL A 554 7.64 16.31 -19.47
C VAL A 554 6.37 15.56 -19.06
N ARG A 555 6.52 14.25 -18.82
CA ARG A 555 5.54 13.44 -18.13
C ARG A 555 5.79 13.52 -16.62
N GLY A 556 4.97 14.27 -15.90
CA GLY A 556 5.15 14.47 -14.45
C GLY A 556 4.59 13.32 -13.62
N PHE A 557 3.49 12.73 -14.06
CA PHE A 557 2.71 11.73 -13.31
C PHE A 557 2.29 10.55 -14.19
N PRO A 558 2.13 9.34 -13.63
CA PRO A 558 1.47 8.21 -14.29
C PRO A 558 -0.06 8.33 -14.15
N ARG A 559 -0.79 7.41 -14.78
CA ARG A 559 -2.24 7.19 -14.56
C ARG A 559 -2.47 5.74 -14.16
N GLY A 560 -3.53 5.46 -13.39
CA GLY A 560 -4.00 4.08 -13.16
C GLY A 560 -4.23 3.29 -14.46
N LEU A 561 -4.56 3.99 -15.56
CA LEU A 561 -4.65 3.42 -16.90
C LEU A 561 -3.33 2.80 -17.40
N ASP A 562 -2.16 3.32 -17.03
CA ASP A 562 -0.87 2.73 -17.43
C ASP A 562 -0.73 1.33 -16.82
N LEU A 563 -1.10 1.18 -15.54
CA LEU A 563 -1.12 -0.13 -14.88
C LEU A 563 -2.10 -1.08 -15.57
N MET A 564 -3.33 -0.65 -15.84
CA MET A 564 -4.34 -1.50 -16.50
C MET A 564 -3.93 -1.90 -17.93
N ALA A 565 -3.28 -0.99 -18.67
CA ALA A 565 -2.71 -1.30 -19.98
C ALA A 565 -1.53 -2.28 -19.89
N LEU A 566 -0.65 -2.13 -18.89
CA LEU A 566 0.46 -3.05 -18.63
C LEU A 566 -0.03 -4.45 -18.19
N LEU A 567 -1.12 -4.52 -17.43
CA LEU A 567 -1.78 -5.78 -17.08
C LEU A 567 -2.49 -6.45 -18.27
N GLY A 568 -2.77 -5.71 -19.35
CA GLY A 568 -3.25 -6.24 -20.63
C GLY A 568 -4.55 -5.62 -21.17
N SER A 569 -5.10 -4.58 -20.55
CA SER A 569 -6.31 -3.91 -21.05
C SER A 569 -6.01 -3.11 -22.33
N GLU A 570 -6.42 -3.63 -23.49
CA GLU A 570 -6.42 -2.90 -24.77
C GLU A 570 -7.16 -1.56 -24.62
N ARG A 571 -8.30 -1.58 -23.92
CA ARG A 571 -9.16 -0.40 -23.75
C ARG A 571 -8.48 0.71 -22.93
N ALA A 572 -7.69 0.36 -21.92
CA ALA A 572 -6.90 1.34 -21.18
C ALA A 572 -5.82 2.00 -22.08
N LYS A 573 -5.18 1.21 -22.96
CA LYS A 573 -4.21 1.74 -23.94
C LYS A 573 -4.88 2.68 -24.95
N ASP A 574 -6.02 2.30 -25.52
CA ASP A 574 -6.81 3.16 -26.44
C ASP A 574 -7.14 4.52 -25.80
N ILE A 575 -7.48 4.53 -24.51
CA ILE A 575 -7.80 5.77 -23.79
C ILE A 575 -6.54 6.63 -23.65
N LEU A 576 -5.41 6.06 -23.22
CA LEU A 576 -4.13 6.77 -23.10
C LEU A 576 -3.64 7.35 -24.45
N GLU A 577 -3.79 6.59 -25.54
CA GLU A 577 -3.43 7.06 -26.88
C GLU A 577 -4.34 8.18 -27.35
N SER A 578 -5.66 8.04 -27.16
CA SER A 578 -6.66 9.03 -27.59
C SER A 578 -6.69 10.32 -26.76
N SER A 579 -6.28 10.28 -25.49
CA SER A 579 -6.05 11.48 -24.65
C SER A 579 -4.71 12.15 -24.92
N GLY A 580 -3.83 11.50 -25.70
CA GLY A 580 -2.46 11.96 -25.95
C GLY A 580 -1.50 11.71 -24.80
N ASP A 581 -1.89 10.98 -23.75
CA ASP A 581 -0.98 10.64 -22.65
C ASP A 581 0.20 9.76 -23.15
N THR A 582 0.13 9.10 -24.31
CA THR A 582 1.29 8.38 -24.89
C THR A 582 2.28 9.27 -25.66
N GLN A 583 2.05 10.59 -25.80
CA GLN A 583 2.82 11.49 -26.66
C GLN A 583 4.15 11.96 -26.02
N TYR A 584 5.03 11.01 -25.69
CA TYR A 584 6.39 11.27 -25.22
C TYR A 584 7.42 10.42 -25.97
N THR A 585 8.64 10.92 -26.15
CA THR A 585 9.64 10.34 -27.08
C THR A 585 10.01 8.89 -26.78
N ASP A 586 10.06 8.49 -25.51
CA ASP A 586 10.42 7.13 -25.09
C ASP A 586 9.25 6.29 -24.57
N TYR A 587 8.02 6.83 -24.54
CA TYR A 587 6.87 6.16 -23.88
C TYR A 587 6.65 4.73 -24.39
N GLU A 588 6.47 4.54 -25.70
CA GLU A 588 6.20 3.22 -26.28
C GLU A 588 7.37 2.24 -26.10
N LYS A 589 8.62 2.75 -26.11
CA LYS A 589 9.81 1.94 -25.82
C LYS A 589 9.74 1.43 -24.39
N LYS A 590 9.52 2.33 -23.43
CA LYS A 590 9.52 2.00 -22.00
C LYS A 590 8.31 1.14 -21.61
N PHE A 591 7.13 1.45 -22.13
CA PHE A 591 5.94 0.60 -22.03
C PHE A 591 6.21 -0.82 -22.55
N SER A 592 6.88 -0.95 -23.70
CA SER A 592 7.23 -2.26 -24.29
C SER A 592 8.28 -3.04 -23.48
N GLU A 593 9.17 -2.36 -22.76
CA GLU A 593 10.12 -2.98 -21.82
C GLU A 593 9.38 -3.52 -20.60
N LEU A 594 8.60 -2.66 -19.94
CA LEU A 594 7.83 -3.00 -18.74
C LEU A 594 6.75 -4.07 -19.01
N LYS A 595 6.09 -4.02 -20.18
CA LYS A 595 5.10 -5.02 -20.58
C LYS A 595 5.72 -6.42 -20.69
N LYS A 596 6.95 -6.53 -21.21
CA LYS A 596 7.68 -7.81 -21.26
C LYS A 596 8.05 -8.32 -19.88
N GLU A 597 8.40 -7.43 -18.94
CA GLU A 597 8.66 -7.81 -17.55
C GLU A 597 7.39 -8.36 -16.90
N VAL A 598 6.26 -7.63 -16.99
CA VAL A 598 4.96 -8.06 -16.48
C VAL A 598 4.45 -9.36 -17.12
N ASP A 599 4.66 -9.55 -18.42
CA ASP A 599 4.30 -10.79 -19.13
C ASP A 599 5.26 -11.96 -18.84
N SER A 600 6.46 -11.68 -18.29
CA SER A 600 7.41 -12.71 -17.85
C SER A 600 7.17 -13.22 -16.43
N LEU A 601 6.33 -12.54 -15.65
CA LEU A 601 5.96 -12.95 -14.29
C LEU A 601 5.25 -14.30 -14.33
N SER A 602 5.86 -15.28 -13.66
CA SER A 602 5.30 -16.63 -13.55
C SER A 602 4.05 -16.63 -12.65
N GLN A 603 3.29 -17.72 -12.68
CA GLN A 603 2.19 -17.90 -11.73
C GLN A 603 2.68 -17.82 -10.27
N ALA A 604 3.86 -18.36 -9.94
CA ALA A 604 4.42 -18.25 -8.60
C ALA A 604 4.65 -16.80 -8.17
N ASP A 605 5.06 -15.92 -9.09
CA ASP A 605 5.28 -14.50 -8.80
C ASP A 605 3.98 -13.77 -8.45
N TRP A 606 2.90 -14.01 -9.21
CA TRP A 606 1.59 -13.39 -8.96
C TRP A 606 0.95 -13.81 -7.63
N TYR A 607 1.26 -15.00 -7.13
CA TYR A 607 0.70 -15.53 -5.87
C TYR A 607 1.64 -15.34 -4.67
N LYS A 608 2.76 -14.62 -4.84
CA LYS A 608 3.81 -14.42 -3.82
C LYS A 608 3.37 -13.61 -2.60
N ASN A 609 2.34 -12.77 -2.76
CA ASN A 609 1.69 -11.98 -1.71
C ASN A 609 0.27 -11.57 -2.17
N LEU A 610 -0.55 -11.12 -1.22
CA LEU A 610 -1.95 -10.74 -1.43
C LEU A 610 -2.07 -9.57 -2.42
N TYR A 611 -1.19 -8.58 -2.37
CA TYR A 611 -1.18 -7.41 -3.27
C TYR A 611 -1.05 -7.81 -4.75
N LEU A 612 -0.07 -8.65 -5.09
CA LEU A 612 0.11 -9.15 -6.47
C LEU A 612 -1.06 -10.04 -6.90
N ASN A 613 -1.62 -10.83 -5.98
CA ASN A 613 -2.77 -11.66 -6.28
C ASN A 613 -4.03 -10.81 -6.57
N TRP A 614 -4.25 -9.72 -5.82
CA TRP A 614 -5.32 -8.76 -6.10
C TRP A 614 -5.13 -8.11 -7.47
N LEU A 615 -3.92 -7.70 -7.86
CA LEU A 615 -3.64 -7.24 -9.23
C LEU A 615 -3.95 -8.32 -10.29
N LEU A 616 -3.72 -9.60 -10.01
CA LEU A 616 -4.12 -10.71 -10.87
C LEU A 616 -5.64 -10.89 -10.95
N VAL A 617 -6.40 -10.60 -9.88
CA VAL A 617 -7.87 -10.53 -9.91
C VAL A 617 -8.31 -9.40 -10.85
N LEU A 618 -7.77 -8.19 -10.70
CA LEU A 618 -8.13 -7.03 -11.54
C LEU A 618 -7.78 -7.24 -13.02
N LYS A 619 -6.73 -7.98 -13.33
CA LYS A 619 -6.37 -8.39 -14.70
C LYS A 619 -7.49 -9.14 -15.43
N ALA A 620 -8.37 -9.86 -14.72
CA ALA A 620 -9.52 -10.53 -15.33
C ALA A 620 -10.59 -9.54 -15.85
N LEU A 621 -10.69 -8.33 -15.28
CA LEU A 621 -11.63 -7.28 -15.72
C LEU A 621 -11.15 -6.56 -16.98
N GLY A 622 -9.86 -6.66 -17.32
CA GLY A 622 -9.25 -6.01 -18.48
C GLY A 622 -9.43 -6.75 -19.81
N ILE A 623 -10.05 -7.93 -19.82
CA ILE A 623 -10.15 -8.79 -21.02
C ILE A 623 -11.23 -8.33 -22.00
N LYS A 624 -11.09 -8.75 -23.27
CA LYS A 624 -12.07 -8.47 -24.31
C LYS A 624 -13.17 -9.53 -24.32
N PHE A 625 -14.36 -9.18 -23.82
CA PHE A 625 -15.53 -10.06 -23.86
C PHE A 625 -15.98 -10.33 -25.30
N GLY A 626 -15.82 -11.58 -25.74
CA GLY A 626 -16.10 -12.04 -27.10
C GLY A 626 -17.39 -12.86 -27.22
N GLU A 627 -17.42 -13.76 -28.21
CA GLU A 627 -18.52 -14.70 -28.41
C GLU A 627 -18.74 -15.59 -27.17
N GLY A 628 -20.00 -15.93 -26.89
CA GLY A 628 -20.43 -16.69 -25.70
C GLY A 628 -20.84 -15.81 -24.50
N TYR A 629 -20.24 -14.63 -24.34
CA TYR A 629 -20.68 -13.63 -23.36
C TYR A 629 -21.96 -12.90 -23.79
N PRO A 630 -22.75 -12.34 -22.85
CA PRO A 630 -23.92 -11.53 -23.16
C PRO A 630 -23.59 -10.36 -24.09
N THR A 631 -24.48 -10.04 -25.03
CA THR A 631 -24.18 -9.05 -26.08
C THR A 631 -23.89 -7.64 -25.54
N PHE A 632 -24.38 -7.28 -24.36
CA PHE A 632 -24.03 -6.01 -23.72
C PHE A 632 -22.56 -5.97 -23.24
N MET A 633 -22.02 -7.10 -22.76
CA MET A 633 -20.63 -7.20 -22.29
C MET A 633 -19.61 -7.05 -23.43
N GLN A 634 -20.00 -7.45 -24.64
CA GLN A 634 -19.19 -7.31 -25.86
C GLN A 634 -19.06 -5.84 -26.35
N THR A 635 -19.70 -4.87 -25.67
CA THR A 635 -19.67 -3.45 -26.06
C THR A 635 -18.50 -2.69 -25.43
N ILE A 636 -18.01 -1.65 -26.11
CA ILE A 636 -17.02 -0.71 -25.57
C ILE A 636 -17.52 -0.06 -24.26
N ALA A 637 -18.83 0.21 -24.17
CA ALA A 637 -19.42 0.81 -22.97
C ALA A 637 -19.27 -0.11 -21.74
N TRP A 638 -19.34 -1.43 -21.92
CA TRP A 638 -19.12 -2.37 -20.82
C TRP A 638 -17.64 -2.48 -20.45
N GLN A 639 -16.74 -2.49 -21.43
CA GLN A 639 -15.29 -2.41 -21.19
C GLN A 639 -14.91 -1.12 -20.43
N ASP A 640 -15.58 0.00 -20.72
CA ASP A 640 -15.44 1.24 -19.95
C ASP A 640 -15.93 1.08 -18.50
N LYS A 641 -17.03 0.34 -18.24
CA LYS A 641 -17.49 0.03 -16.88
C LYS A 641 -16.46 -0.84 -16.15
N GLU A 642 -16.00 -1.95 -16.74
CA GLU A 642 -15.04 -2.85 -16.08
C GLU A 642 -13.72 -2.15 -15.77
N LEU A 643 -13.25 -1.30 -16.68
CA LEU A 643 -12.04 -0.52 -16.46
C LEU A 643 -12.19 0.46 -15.30
N ASN A 644 -13.36 1.09 -15.13
CA ASN A 644 -13.63 1.92 -13.94
C ASN A 644 -13.69 1.06 -12.66
N THR A 645 -14.32 -0.11 -12.69
CA THR A 645 -14.35 -1.05 -11.55
C THR A 645 -12.94 -1.49 -11.14
N ALA A 646 -12.09 -1.84 -12.11
CA ALA A 646 -10.70 -2.22 -11.86
C ALA A 646 -9.87 -1.06 -11.29
N LEU A 647 -10.06 0.16 -11.80
CA LEU A 647 -9.39 1.35 -11.29
C LEU A 647 -9.80 1.68 -9.85
N ALA A 648 -11.09 1.64 -9.53
CA ALA A 648 -11.60 1.92 -8.19
C ALA A 648 -11.03 0.94 -7.15
N SER A 649 -11.08 -0.37 -7.40
CA SER A 649 -10.53 -1.36 -6.48
C SER A 649 -9.00 -1.29 -6.37
N TRP A 650 -8.30 -0.88 -7.43
CA TRP A 650 -6.87 -0.57 -7.33
C TRP A 650 -6.60 0.67 -6.47
N THR A 651 -7.43 1.72 -6.53
CA THR A 651 -7.32 2.86 -5.61
C THR A 651 -7.54 2.41 -4.15
N GLU A 652 -8.56 1.61 -3.86
CA GLU A 652 -8.80 1.05 -2.52
C GLU A 652 -7.57 0.29 -1.99
N LEU A 653 -7.04 -0.65 -2.79
CA LEU A 653 -5.82 -1.41 -2.46
C LEU A 653 -4.62 -0.49 -2.17
N ARG A 654 -4.43 0.56 -2.98
CA ARG A 654 -3.36 1.56 -2.78
C ARG A 654 -3.56 2.42 -1.53
N HIS A 655 -4.80 2.71 -1.19
CA HIS A 655 -5.17 3.52 -0.04
C HIS A 655 -4.97 2.75 1.28
N ASP A 656 -5.47 1.52 1.38
CA ASP A 656 -5.36 0.69 2.59
C ASP A 656 -3.90 0.40 2.97
N THR A 657 -3.07 0.18 1.95
CA THR A 657 -1.67 -0.21 2.11
C THR A 657 -0.71 0.99 2.22
N LEU A 658 -1.22 2.22 2.25
CA LEU A 658 -0.45 3.48 2.18
C LEU A 658 0.70 3.61 3.19
N LEU A 659 0.54 3.11 4.42
CA LEU A 659 1.59 3.11 5.46
C LEU A 659 2.81 2.27 5.05
N TYR A 660 2.55 1.17 4.33
CA TYR A 660 3.55 0.17 4.00
C TYR A 660 4.17 0.38 2.62
N VAL A 661 3.40 0.78 1.62
CA VAL A 661 3.87 0.89 0.23
C VAL A 661 4.89 2.01 0.05
N LYS A 662 5.99 1.75 -0.67
CA LYS A 662 6.86 2.82 -1.18
C LYS A 662 6.07 3.69 -2.15
N GLN A 663 5.91 4.96 -1.79
CA GLN A 663 5.35 5.95 -2.69
C GLN A 663 6.29 6.18 -3.88
N SER A 664 5.72 6.17 -5.08
CA SER A 664 6.41 6.47 -6.33
C SER A 664 6.58 7.99 -6.46
N TYR A 665 7.67 8.54 -5.93
CA TYR A 665 8.03 9.94 -6.18
C TYR A 665 8.71 10.06 -7.56
N THR A 666 8.18 10.92 -8.42
CA THR A 666 8.99 11.57 -9.46
C THR A 666 10.05 12.43 -8.73
N MET A 667 11.30 12.47 -9.19
CA MET A 667 12.35 13.38 -8.67
C MET A 667 12.09 14.88 -8.99
N ALA A 668 10.84 15.23 -9.23
CA ALA A 668 10.30 16.57 -9.35
C ALA A 668 8.77 16.53 -9.05
N GLU A 669 8.35 17.36 -8.08
CA GLU A 669 6.98 17.92 -7.95
C GLU A 669 5.85 17.00 -7.35
N ARG A 670 5.04 17.52 -6.38
CA ARG A 670 4.13 16.74 -5.47
C ARG A 670 2.63 17.13 -5.53
N GLY A 671 1.69 16.17 -5.50
CA GLY A 671 0.21 16.42 -5.51
C GLY A 671 -0.65 15.54 -4.57
N GLY A 672 -1.97 15.79 -4.48
CA GLY A 672 -2.95 15.18 -3.54
C GLY A 672 -4.27 14.66 -4.15
N MET A 673 -5.24 14.20 -3.33
CA MET A 673 -6.37 13.28 -3.73
C MET A 673 -7.81 13.78 -3.46
N PHE A 674 -8.81 13.25 -4.20
CA PHE A 674 -10.26 13.19 -3.87
C PHE A 674 -11.05 12.17 -4.77
N GLU A 675 -12.13 11.50 -4.31
CA GLU A 675 -12.95 10.49 -5.06
C GLU A 675 -14.46 10.38 -4.61
N PRO A 676 -15.40 9.90 -5.48
CA PRO A 676 -16.78 9.42 -5.10
C PRO A 676 -17.36 8.12 -5.81
N PRO A 677 -18.17 7.20 -5.18
CA PRO A 677 -18.69 5.89 -5.75
C PRO A 677 -20.22 5.46 -5.56
N VAL A 678 -20.73 4.32 -6.16
CA VAL A 678 -22.16 3.73 -6.15
C VAL A 678 -22.34 2.19 -6.59
N VAL A 679 -23.42 1.37 -6.26
CA VAL A 679 -24.16 0.16 -6.94
C VAL A 679 -24.30 -1.38 -6.41
N GLY A 680 -25.27 -2.28 -6.85
CA GLY A 680 -25.23 -3.84 -6.79
C GLY A 680 -26.49 -4.89 -6.78
N TYR A 681 -26.37 -6.32 -6.85
CA TYR A 681 -27.08 -7.64 -7.44
C TYR A 681 -26.40 -8.54 -8.58
N VAL A 682 -25.69 -9.66 -8.33
CA VAL A 682 -24.69 -10.43 -9.16
C VAL A 682 -24.45 -10.18 -10.69
N GLU A 683 -23.18 -10.14 -11.10
CA GLU A 683 -22.62 -9.97 -12.46
C GLU A 683 -21.97 -11.29 -12.96
N PRO A 684 -22.16 -11.73 -14.21
CA PRO A 684 -21.68 -13.04 -14.66
C PRO A 684 -20.18 -13.06 -15.06
N LEU A 685 -19.27 -12.93 -14.09
CA LEU A 685 -17.81 -13.11 -14.25
C LEU A 685 -17.26 -14.26 -13.37
N PRO A 686 -17.33 -15.52 -13.82
CA PRO A 686 -16.97 -16.66 -12.97
C PRO A 686 -15.46 -16.74 -12.68
N GLU A 687 -14.61 -16.31 -13.62
CA GLU A 687 -13.15 -16.26 -13.43
C GLU A 687 -12.75 -15.31 -12.31
N PHE A 688 -13.45 -14.17 -12.22
CA PHE A 688 -13.26 -13.20 -11.15
C PHE A 688 -13.65 -13.80 -9.79
N TYR A 689 -14.82 -14.44 -9.68
CA TYR A 689 -15.26 -15.05 -8.42
C TYR A 689 -14.39 -16.23 -7.98
N ALA A 690 -13.91 -17.05 -8.92
CA ALA A 690 -12.95 -18.12 -8.64
C ALA A 690 -11.64 -17.55 -8.07
N ARG A 691 -11.06 -16.52 -8.69
CA ARG A 691 -9.82 -15.89 -8.21
C ARG A 691 -10.01 -15.21 -6.85
N LEU A 692 -11.11 -14.49 -6.64
CA LEU A 692 -11.40 -13.82 -5.36
C LEU A 692 -11.70 -14.83 -4.24
N LEU A 693 -12.31 -15.98 -4.56
CA LEU A 693 -12.48 -17.11 -3.64
C LEU A 693 -11.11 -17.66 -3.22
N THR A 694 -10.24 -17.97 -4.18
CA THR A 694 -8.86 -18.42 -3.90
C THR A 694 -8.11 -17.42 -3.04
N LEU A 695 -8.20 -16.12 -3.33
CA LEU A 695 -7.58 -15.04 -2.55
C LEU A 695 -8.08 -15.00 -1.10
N THR A 696 -9.39 -15.17 -0.90
CA THR A 696 -10.02 -15.21 0.43
C THR A 696 -9.57 -16.44 1.22
N GLU A 697 -9.48 -17.61 0.58
CA GLU A 697 -8.99 -18.84 1.21
C GLU A 697 -7.49 -18.77 1.54
N MET A 698 -6.66 -18.26 0.63
CA MET A 698 -5.24 -17.99 0.87
C MET A 698 -5.04 -17.04 2.05
N THR A 699 -5.86 -15.99 2.16
CA THR A 699 -5.82 -15.04 3.27
C THR A 699 -6.11 -15.75 4.60
N ASN A 700 -7.09 -16.67 4.62
CA ASN A 700 -7.44 -17.45 5.81
C ASN A 700 -6.32 -18.43 6.22
N GLN A 701 -5.73 -19.14 5.25
CA GLN A 701 -4.61 -20.06 5.50
C GLN A 701 -3.34 -19.31 5.94
N GLY A 702 -3.02 -18.18 5.30
CA GLY A 702 -1.90 -17.33 5.67
C GLY A 702 -1.98 -16.85 7.11
N PHE A 703 -3.15 -16.38 7.55
CA PHE A 703 -3.36 -15.99 8.95
C PHE A 703 -3.26 -17.17 9.92
N LYS A 704 -3.79 -18.36 9.58
CA LYS A 704 -3.65 -19.57 10.42
C LYS A 704 -2.20 -20.03 10.60
N ASN A 705 -1.35 -19.80 9.60
CA ASN A 705 0.06 -20.18 9.65
C ASN A 705 0.95 -19.11 10.31
N LEU A 706 0.60 -17.82 10.20
CA LEU A 706 1.43 -16.70 10.66
C LEU A 706 1.00 -16.09 12.02
N ILE A 707 -0.25 -16.30 12.46
CA ILE A 707 -0.79 -15.75 13.71
C ILE A 707 -1.03 -16.90 14.70
N PRO A 708 -0.55 -16.81 15.95
CA PRO A 708 -0.84 -17.82 16.97
C PRO A 708 -2.36 -18.05 17.14
N PRO A 709 -2.85 -19.29 17.26
CA PRO A 709 -4.30 -19.57 17.26
C PRO A 709 -5.10 -18.78 18.30
N GLU A 710 -4.56 -18.59 19.50
CA GLU A 710 -5.20 -17.79 20.57
C GLU A 710 -5.34 -16.30 20.22
N GLU A 711 -4.45 -15.74 19.40
CA GLU A 711 -4.56 -14.35 18.93
C GLU A 711 -5.49 -14.27 17.72
N LEU A 712 -5.45 -15.25 16.81
CA LEU A 712 -6.36 -15.32 15.67
C LEU A 712 -7.84 -15.42 16.10
N GLU A 713 -8.13 -16.21 17.14
CA GLU A 713 -9.45 -16.32 17.74
C GLU A 713 -9.94 -14.98 18.32
N LYS A 714 -9.08 -14.26 19.06
CA LYS A 714 -9.38 -12.93 19.62
C LYS A 714 -9.68 -11.88 18.55
N LEU A 715 -9.04 -11.96 17.39
CA LEU A 715 -9.25 -11.03 16.27
C LEU A 715 -10.59 -11.28 15.54
N MET A 716 -11.18 -12.47 15.69
CA MET A 716 -12.43 -12.93 15.05
C MET A 716 -12.44 -12.83 13.51
N ILE A 717 -11.27 -12.97 12.88
CA ILE A 717 -11.08 -12.80 11.43
C ILE A 717 -11.59 -14.02 10.64
N GLU A 718 -11.29 -15.23 11.12
CA GLU A 718 -11.59 -16.49 10.42
C GLU A 718 -13.07 -16.67 10.09
N ALA A 719 -13.97 -16.28 10.99
CA ALA A 719 -15.41 -16.38 10.77
C ALA A 719 -15.89 -15.48 9.62
N GLY A 720 -15.30 -14.29 9.48
CA GLY A 720 -15.56 -13.37 8.37
C GLY A 720 -15.07 -13.92 7.04
N LEU A 721 -13.81 -14.40 7.00
CA LEU A 721 -13.24 -15.03 5.80
C LEU A 721 -14.02 -16.25 5.35
N SER A 722 -14.34 -17.15 6.28
CA SER A 722 -15.09 -18.37 5.98
C SER A 722 -16.48 -18.05 5.42
N LYS A 723 -17.14 -17.02 5.98
CA LYS A 723 -18.43 -16.55 5.46
C LYS A 723 -18.29 -15.88 4.09
N PHE A 724 -17.21 -15.16 3.83
CA PHE A 724 -16.97 -14.56 2.52
C PHE A 724 -16.62 -15.62 1.47
N SER A 725 -15.84 -16.66 1.79
CA SER A 725 -15.63 -17.82 0.92
C SER A 725 -16.94 -18.54 0.59
N GLU A 726 -17.85 -18.75 1.55
CA GLU A 726 -19.20 -19.29 1.27
C GLU A 726 -19.98 -18.41 0.29
N ILE A 727 -19.92 -17.08 0.47
CA ILE A 727 -20.59 -16.11 -0.41
C ILE A 727 -19.97 -16.15 -1.82
N LEU A 728 -18.65 -16.11 -1.95
CA LEU A 728 -17.94 -16.16 -3.23
C LEU A 728 -18.14 -17.48 -3.97
N SER A 729 -18.17 -18.60 -3.25
CA SER A 729 -18.52 -19.91 -3.82
C SER A 729 -19.94 -19.90 -4.38
N LEU A 730 -20.92 -19.35 -3.65
CA LEU A 730 -22.29 -19.19 -4.15
C LEU A 730 -22.36 -18.25 -5.36
N LEU A 731 -21.58 -17.17 -5.38
CA LEU A 731 -21.55 -16.20 -6.48
C LEU A 731 -20.89 -16.77 -7.73
N LEU A 732 -19.81 -17.56 -7.58
CA LEU A 732 -19.23 -18.38 -8.65
C LEU A 732 -20.29 -19.34 -9.22
N ASP A 733 -21.00 -20.05 -8.35
CA ASP A 733 -22.07 -20.97 -8.70
C ASP A 733 -23.23 -20.29 -9.43
N ILE A 734 -23.60 -19.07 -9.08
CA ILE A 734 -24.64 -18.26 -9.75
C ILE A 734 -24.11 -17.77 -11.10
N SER A 735 -22.90 -17.22 -11.12
CA SER A 735 -22.25 -16.67 -12.30
C SER A 735 -21.95 -17.68 -13.39
N GLN A 736 -21.81 -18.97 -13.05
CA GLN A 736 -21.69 -20.05 -14.04
C GLN A 736 -23.04 -20.44 -14.68
N LYS A 737 -24.16 -19.96 -14.12
CA LYS A 737 -25.54 -20.30 -14.52
C LYS A 737 -26.27 -19.12 -15.19
N GLU A 738 -25.88 -17.88 -14.88
CA GLU A 738 -26.32 -16.65 -15.55
C GLU A 738 -25.55 -16.37 -16.85
#